data_AF-A0A3C1JDA6-F1
#
_entry.id   AF-A0A3C1JDA6-F1
#
_cell.length_a   1.000
_cell.length_b   1.000
_cell.length_c   1.000
_cell.angle_alpha   90.00
_cell.angle_beta   90.00
_cell.angle_gamma   90.00
#
_symmetry.space_group_name_H-M   'P 1'
#
loop_
_entity.id
_entity.type
_entity.pdbx_description
1 polymer ?
#
loop_
_entity_poly.entity_id
_entity_poly.type
_entity_poly.pdbx_seq_one_letter_code
_entity_poly.pdbx_strand_id
1 'polypeptide(L)'
;MAENTQNLNIFEGAPGRFADALPLFAGVAGTALPVRREAAGAAQLYTLAETAADGRQALAAFTSAELLNPPLINRGLAETALLFFHAPHHDLFLFNPEHPQARYTCAGLRTSRLDMSLLAGYARSAGKAAQGDLARAADGELALGDLHGAHYLYAAAAARNPASRARFSMCAALIELGLLQEAYDLLKSDWDPEAKLLLAVIHRRTGNPAEARALLAALDQVAALQERREVEAAWLDLEEGKDAEAEKAFQKLSSAAFEKTEALSGLGAAISKTAFKTKDKGRLGAAAAALRSALVTPSPASARIFFQLGNLHFRSGEMPQAEAAYRRAAALTPSVQALANLALALIRTGKHEEAAAITSQVALTDLPSARRLAGQFPGDRLAALFREQPAAEPAAPRPQAAPPPPRQPAPRPAPAPQPEPPQVFQPAPVPAPEPRPTPGLEAAGAGFQFINPAEPMQAAAAHGEQLTLAPAQPRDASVSGRPRPVQPAPQPAAPQIETFRDVMAGSAPTEEESRKDDFISRAFRLASDLEDDLGRKIYFNLDGLNEVEKRLRLQFIKSRNNQQGNIETVRNGAAFLCYFLQERFKGRLIKFQDFDPWGWPMVFEQPGRKVSTYPVQRVWRLLWEETVPEPGWLTKYALWLADALKETAVPPCGAAAVKARVRSHPEKLADAMTEHRRMLVLLSSLNETSHIEFSRTGLARLEAAIKNNFRPNIPPTADGWKLLRCYGHLLAGILAKDFKAAWYNVDGEDGGWSMQLPWKTFVFPLGKIYKTASMRDDLGAYYEALVSDKLRLQGPTGS
;
A
#
# COMPACT_ATOMS: atom_id res chain seq x y z
N MET A 1 34.75 -45.75 -22.83
CA MET A 1 33.70 -45.46 -21.84
C MET A 1 33.75 -43.98 -21.56
N ALA A 2 32.79 -43.21 -22.09
CA ALA A 2 32.72 -41.77 -21.87
C ALA A 2 31.75 -41.54 -20.71
N GLU A 3 32.26 -40.97 -19.61
CA GLU A 3 31.48 -40.51 -18.47
C GLU A 3 30.57 -39.36 -18.92
N ASN A 4 29.30 -39.65 -19.16
CA ASN A 4 28.28 -38.64 -19.34
C ASN A 4 26.97 -39.19 -18.78
N THR A 5 26.46 -38.55 -17.72
CA THR A 5 25.06 -38.10 -17.57
C THR A 5 24.83 -37.74 -16.10
N GLN A 6 24.87 -36.45 -15.76
CA GLN A 6 24.05 -35.96 -14.65
C GLN A 6 22.59 -36.32 -15.01
N ASN A 7 21.88 -37.03 -14.13
CA ASN A 7 20.46 -37.26 -14.35
C ASN A 7 19.74 -35.90 -14.25
N LEU A 8 19.36 -35.34 -15.39
CA LEU A 8 18.69 -34.04 -15.46
C LEU A 8 17.22 -34.11 -14.97
N ASN A 9 16.66 -35.32 -14.87
CA ASN A 9 15.28 -35.58 -14.46
C ASN A 9 15.17 -35.89 -12.95
N ILE A 10 15.60 -34.95 -12.10
CA ILE A 10 15.73 -35.19 -10.65
C ILE A 10 14.41 -35.39 -9.89
N PHE A 11 13.26 -35.10 -10.51
CA PHE A 11 11.93 -35.24 -9.91
C PHE A 11 11.17 -36.49 -10.38
N GLU A 12 11.81 -37.39 -11.12
CA GLU A 12 11.20 -38.65 -11.49
C GLU A 12 10.90 -39.48 -10.24
N GLY A 13 9.63 -39.87 -10.05
CA GLY A 13 9.19 -40.57 -8.85
C GLY A 13 9.14 -39.70 -7.58
N ALA A 14 9.08 -38.37 -7.72
CA ALA A 14 9.02 -37.45 -6.60
C ALA A 14 7.86 -37.78 -5.63
N PRO A 15 8.09 -37.66 -4.31
CA PRO A 15 7.08 -37.94 -3.30
C PRO A 15 5.93 -36.92 -3.34
N GLY A 16 4.77 -37.31 -2.81
CA GLY A 16 3.58 -36.46 -2.84
C GLY A 16 3.65 -35.19 -1.99
N ARG A 17 4.55 -35.11 -0.99
CA ARG A 17 4.78 -33.90 -0.17
C ARG A 17 6.09 -33.23 -0.57
N PHE A 18 6.07 -31.91 -0.71
CA PHE A 18 7.26 -31.14 -1.09
C PHE A 18 8.44 -31.30 -0.12
N ALA A 19 8.17 -31.38 1.19
CA ALA A 19 9.22 -31.57 2.20
C ALA A 19 10.06 -32.84 1.94
N ASP A 20 9.43 -33.90 1.45
CA ASP A 20 10.10 -35.18 1.13
C ASP A 20 10.90 -35.07 -0.19
N ALA A 21 10.59 -34.10 -1.04
CA ALA A 21 11.30 -33.82 -2.29
C ALA A 21 12.52 -32.89 -2.10
N LEU A 22 12.68 -32.23 -0.94
CA LEU A 22 13.82 -31.34 -0.67
C LEU A 22 15.20 -32.01 -0.91
N PRO A 23 15.45 -33.26 -0.51
CA PRO A 23 16.73 -33.93 -0.77
C PRO A 23 17.04 -34.12 -2.26
N LEU A 24 16.04 -34.09 -3.16
CA LEU A 24 16.27 -34.19 -4.60
C LEU A 24 17.02 -32.96 -5.14
N PHE A 25 16.94 -31.82 -4.45
CA PHE A 25 17.71 -30.62 -4.78
C PHE A 25 19.17 -30.69 -4.30
N ALA A 26 19.58 -31.75 -3.60
CA ALA A 26 20.97 -31.92 -3.18
C ALA A 26 21.89 -31.99 -4.41
N GLY A 27 22.90 -31.13 -4.48
CA GLY A 27 23.83 -31.06 -5.61
C GLY A 27 23.39 -30.16 -6.77
N VAL A 28 22.20 -29.55 -6.71
CA VAL A 28 21.79 -28.50 -7.68
C VAL A 28 22.57 -27.22 -7.38
N ALA A 29 23.68 -27.02 -8.10
CA ALA A 29 24.58 -25.88 -7.90
C ALA A 29 23.97 -24.54 -8.36
N GLY A 30 23.03 -24.57 -9.31
CA GLY A 30 22.37 -23.39 -9.85
C GLY A 30 21.09 -23.74 -10.59
N THR A 31 20.26 -22.74 -10.81
CA THR A 31 19.00 -22.84 -11.54
C THR A 31 19.00 -21.84 -12.70
N ALA A 32 18.37 -22.22 -13.80
CA ALA A 32 18.17 -21.37 -14.96
C ALA A 32 16.72 -20.88 -14.99
N LEU A 33 16.55 -19.57 -15.16
CA LEU A 33 15.26 -18.91 -15.14
C LEU A 33 15.01 -18.29 -16.53
N PRO A 34 13.91 -18.65 -17.22
CA PRO A 34 13.56 -18.02 -18.48
C PRO A 34 13.20 -16.55 -18.23
N VAL A 35 13.70 -15.65 -19.10
CA VAL A 35 13.39 -14.22 -19.03
C VAL A 35 12.86 -13.70 -20.35
N ARG A 36 12.02 -12.68 -20.30
CA ARG A 36 11.62 -11.88 -21.46
C ARG A 36 12.11 -10.45 -21.31
N ARG A 37 12.35 -9.81 -22.44
CA ARG A 37 12.80 -8.41 -22.51
C ARG A 37 11.60 -7.48 -22.61
N GLU A 38 11.61 -6.41 -21.83
CA GLU A 38 10.53 -5.44 -21.70
C GLU A 38 11.07 -4.02 -21.80
N ALA A 39 10.40 -3.16 -22.57
CA ALA A 39 10.75 -1.75 -22.67
C ALA A 39 10.10 -0.94 -21.53
N ALA A 40 10.86 0.02 -20.99
CA ALA A 40 10.40 1.00 -20.02
C ALA A 40 10.92 2.39 -20.43
N GLY A 41 10.24 3.03 -21.38
CA GLY A 41 10.78 4.21 -22.06
C GLY A 41 12.06 3.85 -22.83
N ALA A 42 13.18 4.53 -22.54
CA ALA A 42 14.48 4.22 -23.13
C ALA A 42 15.25 3.09 -22.39
N ALA A 43 14.77 2.63 -21.23
CA ALA A 43 15.35 1.52 -20.49
C ALA A 43 14.89 0.17 -21.05
N GLN A 44 15.77 -0.83 -20.95
CA GLN A 44 15.50 -2.21 -21.33
C GLN A 44 15.62 -3.06 -20.07
N LEU A 45 14.50 -3.66 -19.66
CA LEU A 45 14.41 -4.46 -18.45
C LEU A 45 14.21 -5.93 -18.84
N TYR A 46 14.66 -6.83 -17.97
CA TYR A 46 14.37 -8.26 -18.06
C TYR A 46 13.41 -8.63 -16.94
N THR A 47 12.37 -9.38 -17.29
CA THR A 47 11.41 -9.92 -16.33
C THR A 47 11.31 -11.42 -16.53
N LEU A 48 11.00 -12.18 -15.48
CA LEU A 48 10.83 -13.62 -15.60
C LEU A 48 9.69 -13.95 -16.57
N ALA A 49 9.90 -14.95 -17.42
CA ALA A 49 8.87 -15.41 -18.32
C ALA A 49 7.79 -16.15 -17.51
N GLU A 50 6.58 -15.59 -17.54
CA GLU A 50 5.41 -16.22 -16.95
C GLU A 50 4.97 -17.41 -17.79
N THR A 51 4.60 -18.49 -17.11
CA THR A 51 3.91 -19.65 -17.69
C THR A 51 2.54 -19.81 -17.04
N ALA A 52 1.67 -20.61 -17.65
CA ALA A 52 0.35 -20.91 -17.10
C ALA A 52 0.24 -22.39 -16.75
N ALA A 53 -0.27 -22.68 -15.57
CA ALA A 53 -0.65 -24.03 -15.15
C ALA A 53 -2.02 -23.97 -14.48
N ASP A 54 -2.96 -24.80 -14.92
CA ASP A 54 -4.34 -24.86 -14.42
C ASP A 54 -5.07 -23.50 -14.43
N GLY A 55 -4.84 -22.68 -15.46
CA GLY A 55 -5.43 -21.35 -15.57
C GLY A 55 -4.89 -20.31 -14.59
N ARG A 56 -3.77 -20.60 -13.90
CA ARG A 56 -3.06 -19.68 -13.00
C ARG A 56 -1.70 -19.30 -13.57
N GLN A 57 -1.31 -18.04 -13.39
CA GLN A 57 0.04 -17.59 -13.71
C GLN A 57 1.05 -18.21 -12.73
N ALA A 58 2.20 -18.62 -13.26
CA ALA A 58 3.27 -19.25 -12.52
C ALA A 58 4.64 -18.78 -13.04
N LEU A 59 5.64 -18.86 -12.17
CA LEU A 59 7.04 -18.68 -12.56
C LEU A 59 7.74 -20.02 -12.67
N ALA A 60 8.57 -20.17 -13.70
CA ALA A 60 9.31 -21.39 -13.99
C ALA A 60 10.79 -21.24 -13.60
N ALA A 61 11.35 -22.31 -13.05
CA ALA A 61 12.79 -22.49 -12.85
C ALA A 61 13.21 -23.86 -13.40
N PHE A 62 14.46 -23.94 -13.88
CA PHE A 62 15.05 -25.18 -14.37
C PHE A 62 16.26 -25.54 -13.52
N THR A 63 16.41 -26.81 -13.16
CA THR A 63 17.48 -27.30 -12.27
C THR A 63 18.84 -27.36 -12.95
N SER A 64 18.89 -27.13 -14.27
CA SER A 64 20.10 -26.99 -15.06
C SER A 64 19.86 -26.02 -16.21
N ALA A 65 20.87 -25.22 -16.56
CA ALA A 65 20.84 -24.37 -17.75
C ALA A 65 20.78 -25.17 -19.06
N GLU A 66 21.21 -26.44 -19.04
CA GLU A 66 21.13 -27.33 -20.20
C GLU A 66 19.69 -27.65 -20.59
N LEU A 67 18.74 -27.47 -19.68
CA LEU A 67 17.31 -27.72 -19.93
C LEU A 67 16.62 -26.58 -20.68
N LEU A 68 17.26 -25.41 -20.86
CA LEU A 68 16.59 -24.19 -21.29
C LEU A 68 17.36 -23.48 -22.43
N ASN A 69 16.64 -23.03 -23.45
CA ASN A 69 17.17 -22.15 -24.49
C ASN A 69 17.18 -20.68 -24.02
N PRO A 70 18.20 -19.88 -24.40
CA PRO A 70 18.21 -18.45 -24.10
C PRO A 70 17.02 -17.71 -24.75
N PRO A 71 16.65 -16.51 -24.27
CA PRO A 71 17.25 -15.79 -23.14
C PRO A 71 16.86 -16.35 -21.77
N LEU A 72 17.86 -16.46 -20.89
CA LEU A 72 17.73 -16.97 -19.52
C LEU A 72 18.70 -16.24 -18.57
N ILE A 73 18.46 -16.37 -17.26
CA ILE A 73 19.40 -15.96 -16.22
C ILE A 73 19.73 -17.15 -15.32
N ASN A 74 20.97 -17.21 -14.84
CA ASN A 74 21.40 -18.21 -13.86
C ASN A 74 21.40 -17.60 -12.45
N ARG A 75 20.89 -18.36 -11.49
CA ARG A 75 20.83 -17.99 -10.06
C ARG A 75 21.08 -19.21 -9.19
N GLY A 76 21.67 -18.99 -8.01
CA GLY A 76 21.80 -20.06 -7.02
C GLY A 76 20.43 -20.57 -6.56
N LEU A 77 20.36 -21.81 -6.05
CA LEU A 77 19.09 -22.39 -5.61
C LEU A 77 18.40 -21.54 -4.52
N ALA A 78 19.17 -21.09 -3.51
CA ALA A 78 18.67 -20.22 -2.45
C ALA A 78 18.17 -18.87 -2.99
N GLU A 79 18.89 -18.29 -3.95
CA GLU A 79 18.53 -17.01 -4.57
C GLU A 79 17.23 -17.13 -5.37
N THR A 80 17.06 -18.21 -6.12
CA THR A 80 15.82 -18.50 -6.86
C THR A 80 14.64 -18.69 -5.92
N ALA A 81 14.83 -19.47 -4.84
CA ALA A 81 13.79 -19.67 -3.84
C ALA A 81 13.38 -18.34 -3.18
N LEU A 82 14.32 -17.48 -2.83
CA LEU A 82 14.03 -16.14 -2.28
C LEU A 82 13.36 -15.21 -3.31
N LEU A 83 13.82 -15.24 -4.57
CA LEU A 83 13.24 -14.46 -5.65
C LEU A 83 11.76 -14.82 -5.86
N PHE A 84 11.46 -16.12 -5.91
CA PHE A 84 10.10 -16.64 -6.03
C PHE A 84 9.28 -16.34 -4.77
N PHE A 85 9.85 -16.56 -3.59
CA PHE A 85 9.18 -16.26 -2.32
C PHE A 85 8.78 -14.79 -2.19
N HIS A 86 9.53 -13.86 -2.77
CA HIS A 86 9.20 -12.43 -2.75
C HIS A 86 8.48 -11.91 -4.01
N ALA A 87 8.11 -12.78 -4.96
CA ALA A 87 7.32 -12.39 -6.11
C ALA A 87 5.89 -11.99 -5.69
N PRO A 88 5.46 -10.73 -5.84
CA PRO A 88 4.23 -10.23 -5.23
C PRO A 88 2.95 -10.75 -5.90
N HIS A 89 3.00 -11.05 -7.19
CA HIS A 89 1.82 -11.39 -8.01
C HIS A 89 1.64 -12.90 -8.26
N HIS A 90 2.53 -13.74 -7.71
CA HIS A 90 2.57 -15.17 -8.02
C HIS A 90 2.55 -16.02 -6.75
N ASP A 91 1.68 -17.02 -6.69
CA ASP A 91 1.60 -17.98 -5.58
C ASP A 91 1.85 -19.43 -6.03
N LEU A 92 2.18 -19.61 -7.32
CA LEU A 92 2.50 -20.87 -7.95
C LEU A 92 3.87 -20.80 -8.63
N PHE A 93 4.74 -21.76 -8.32
CA PHE A 93 6.09 -21.86 -8.88
C PHE A 93 6.36 -23.28 -9.36
N LEU A 94 7.05 -23.42 -10.48
CA LEU A 94 7.25 -24.69 -11.16
C LEU A 94 8.73 -24.93 -11.40
N PHE A 95 9.22 -26.12 -11.04
CA PHE A 95 10.55 -26.58 -11.41
C PHE A 95 10.47 -27.58 -12.55
N ASN A 96 11.32 -27.40 -13.56
CA ASN A 96 11.36 -28.19 -14.79
C ASN A 96 9.98 -28.37 -15.46
N PRO A 97 9.12 -27.34 -15.57
CA PRO A 97 7.84 -27.48 -16.24
C PRO A 97 8.01 -27.65 -17.75
N GLU A 98 6.95 -28.10 -18.40
CA GLU A 98 6.80 -27.88 -19.84
C GLU A 98 6.81 -26.37 -20.13
N HIS A 99 7.70 -25.95 -21.04
CA HIS A 99 7.89 -24.55 -21.35
C HIS A 99 8.35 -24.38 -22.80
N PRO A 100 7.94 -23.32 -23.52
CA PRO A 100 8.35 -23.12 -24.92
C PRO A 100 9.86 -23.04 -25.13
N GLN A 101 10.62 -22.60 -24.12
CA GLN A 101 12.08 -22.55 -24.17
C GLN A 101 12.76 -23.83 -23.68
N ALA A 102 12.02 -24.82 -23.15
CA ALA A 102 12.61 -26.06 -22.64
C ALA A 102 13.17 -26.92 -23.78
N ARG A 103 14.36 -27.49 -23.59
CA ARG A 103 15.01 -28.38 -24.57
C ARG A 103 14.52 -29.83 -24.47
N TYR A 104 14.12 -30.24 -23.28
CA TYR A 104 13.69 -31.59 -22.96
C TYR A 104 12.45 -31.55 -22.09
N THR A 105 11.62 -32.59 -22.20
CA THR A 105 10.55 -32.83 -21.24
C THR A 105 11.13 -33.54 -20.03
N CYS A 106 10.88 -33.01 -18.84
CA CYS A 106 11.28 -33.61 -17.57
C CYS A 106 10.04 -33.75 -16.66
N ALA A 107 10.14 -34.58 -15.63
CA ALA A 107 9.18 -34.56 -14.54
C ALA A 107 9.27 -33.18 -13.85
N GLY A 108 8.15 -32.46 -13.86
CA GLY A 108 8.06 -31.16 -13.21
C GLY A 108 7.68 -31.29 -11.74
N LEU A 109 8.11 -30.31 -10.93
CA LEU A 109 7.69 -30.19 -9.54
C LEU A 109 6.89 -28.91 -9.34
N ARG A 110 5.67 -29.05 -8.82
CA ARG A 110 4.77 -27.95 -8.49
C ARG A 110 5.01 -27.51 -7.04
N THR A 111 5.09 -26.21 -6.82
CA THR A 111 5.41 -25.64 -5.51
C THR A 111 4.61 -24.39 -5.20
N SER A 112 4.39 -24.15 -3.92
CA SER A 112 3.73 -22.98 -3.34
C SER A 112 4.74 -21.99 -2.75
N ARG A 113 4.27 -20.84 -2.26
CA ARG A 113 5.12 -19.89 -1.54
C ARG A 113 5.68 -20.48 -0.23
N LEU A 114 4.89 -21.29 0.48
CA LEU A 114 5.36 -22.02 1.67
C LEU A 114 6.55 -22.93 1.32
N ASP A 115 6.45 -23.65 0.20
CA ASP A 115 7.50 -24.53 -0.31
C ASP A 115 8.77 -23.75 -0.67
N MET A 116 8.64 -22.55 -1.24
CA MET A 116 9.80 -21.68 -1.52
C MET A 116 10.52 -21.23 -0.26
N SER A 117 9.79 -21.00 0.84
CA SER A 117 10.42 -20.73 2.13
C SER A 117 11.19 -21.95 2.65
N LEU A 118 10.61 -23.16 2.55
CA LEU A 118 11.30 -24.40 2.90
C LEU A 118 12.55 -24.64 2.06
N LEU A 119 12.48 -24.41 0.75
CA LEU A 119 13.60 -24.58 -0.17
C LEU A 119 14.73 -23.58 0.11
N ALA A 120 14.39 -22.32 0.37
CA ALA A 120 15.36 -21.29 0.76
C ALA A 120 16.07 -21.67 2.07
N GLY A 121 15.32 -22.16 3.07
CA GLY A 121 15.87 -22.63 4.33
C GLY A 121 16.73 -23.88 4.17
N TYR A 122 16.29 -24.86 3.37
CA TYR A 122 17.05 -26.06 3.06
C TYR A 122 18.39 -25.72 2.39
N ALA A 123 18.38 -24.88 1.35
CA ALA A 123 19.59 -24.51 0.61
C ALA A 123 20.64 -23.79 1.49
N ARG A 124 20.23 -23.13 2.58
CA ARG A 124 21.10 -22.42 3.53
C ARG A 124 21.50 -23.24 4.75
N SER A 125 20.61 -24.13 5.22
CA SER A 125 20.70 -24.74 6.54
C SER A 125 20.64 -26.28 6.55
N ALA A 126 20.57 -26.94 5.39
CA ALA A 126 20.54 -28.41 5.28
C ALA A 126 21.69 -29.10 6.04
N GLY A 127 22.90 -28.54 5.98
CA GLY A 127 24.06 -29.08 6.71
C GLY A 127 23.91 -29.03 8.24
N LYS A 128 23.18 -28.05 8.77
CA LYS A 128 22.91 -27.90 10.21
C LYS A 128 21.83 -28.88 10.69
N ALA A 129 20.88 -29.24 9.82
CA ALA A 129 19.83 -30.22 10.14
C ALA A 129 20.37 -31.66 10.36
N ALA A 130 21.60 -31.94 9.92
CA ALA A 130 22.26 -33.22 10.15
C ALA A 130 22.90 -33.35 11.55
N GLN A 131 23.01 -32.25 12.32
CA GLN A 131 23.78 -32.22 13.57
C GLN A 131 22.95 -31.61 14.73
N GLY A 132 22.65 -32.42 15.75
CA GLY A 132 22.12 -31.94 17.03
C GLY A 132 20.60 -31.74 17.12
N ASP A 133 20.18 -30.94 18.10
CA ASP A 133 18.77 -30.60 18.35
C ASP A 133 18.26 -29.56 17.35
N LEU A 134 17.37 -29.99 16.46
CA LEU A 134 16.80 -29.17 15.39
C LEU A 134 16.02 -27.97 15.90
N ALA A 135 15.30 -28.10 17.02
CA ALA A 135 14.50 -26.99 17.55
C ALA A 135 15.42 -25.89 18.08
N ARG A 136 16.49 -26.26 18.79
CA ARG A 136 17.50 -25.31 19.26
C ARG A 136 18.27 -24.66 18.12
N ALA A 137 18.58 -25.40 17.06
CA ALA A 137 19.19 -24.83 15.86
C ALA A 137 18.26 -23.83 15.18
N ALA A 138 16.96 -24.14 15.10
CA ALA A 138 15.94 -23.24 14.57
C ALA A 138 15.81 -21.95 15.39
N ASP A 139 15.83 -22.05 16.73
CA ASP A 139 15.84 -20.88 17.62
C ASP A 139 17.04 -19.97 17.34
N GLY A 140 18.20 -20.55 17.06
CA GLY A 140 19.41 -19.82 16.67
C GLY A 140 19.27 -19.05 15.35
N GLU A 141 18.72 -19.69 14.31
CA GLU A 141 18.44 -19.02 13.02
C GLU A 141 17.39 -17.91 13.19
N LEU A 142 16.34 -18.17 13.99
CA LEU A 142 15.28 -17.21 14.28
C LEU A 142 15.84 -15.97 14.98
N ALA A 143 16.73 -16.14 15.96
CA ALA A 143 17.40 -15.04 16.65
C ALA A 143 18.30 -14.22 15.71
N LEU A 144 18.93 -14.85 14.72
CA LEU A 144 19.72 -14.16 13.69
C LEU A 144 18.85 -13.45 12.62
N GLY A 145 17.54 -13.70 12.63
CA GLY A 145 16.62 -13.19 11.61
C GLY A 145 16.62 -14.00 10.31
N ASP A 146 17.22 -15.20 10.28
CA ASP A 146 17.09 -16.14 9.15
C ASP A 146 15.78 -16.91 9.27
N LEU A 147 14.69 -16.24 8.92
CA LEU A 147 13.33 -16.79 9.03
C LEU A 147 13.12 -18.04 8.17
N HIS A 148 13.77 -18.12 7.00
CA HIS A 148 13.66 -19.28 6.10
C HIS A 148 14.40 -20.49 6.67
N GLY A 149 15.63 -20.28 7.17
CA GLY A 149 16.38 -21.31 7.88
C GLY A 149 15.64 -21.82 9.11
N ALA A 150 15.09 -20.91 9.92
CA ALA A 150 14.27 -21.25 11.08
C ALA A 150 13.03 -22.06 10.70
N HIS A 151 12.28 -21.63 9.68
CA HIS A 151 11.10 -22.36 9.18
C HIS A 151 11.45 -23.79 8.75
N TYR A 152 12.50 -23.97 7.94
CA TYR A 152 12.94 -25.30 7.52
C TYR A 152 13.31 -26.20 8.71
N LEU A 153 14.10 -25.69 9.65
CA LEU A 153 14.54 -26.46 10.82
C LEU A 153 13.39 -26.80 11.77
N TYR A 154 12.46 -25.87 12.01
CA TYR A 154 11.26 -26.17 12.79
C TYR A 154 10.33 -27.17 12.09
N ALA A 155 10.16 -27.07 10.76
CA ALA A 155 9.36 -28.03 10.00
C ALA A 155 9.98 -29.44 10.10
N ALA A 156 11.30 -29.54 10.00
CA ALA A 156 12.03 -30.80 10.19
C ALA A 156 11.91 -31.32 11.64
N ALA A 157 11.99 -30.44 12.65
CA ALA A 157 11.82 -30.79 14.06
C ALA A 157 10.39 -31.30 14.35
N ALA A 158 9.37 -30.61 13.83
CA ALA A 158 7.96 -30.96 13.98
C ALA A 158 7.63 -32.29 13.27
N ALA A 159 8.26 -32.56 12.11
CA ALA A 159 8.11 -33.86 11.45
C ALA A 159 8.67 -35.02 12.28
N ARG A 160 9.78 -34.80 13.03
CA ARG A 160 10.36 -35.81 13.94
C ARG A 160 9.55 -35.96 15.23
N ASN A 161 9.02 -34.85 15.76
CA ASN A 161 8.21 -34.84 16.97
C ASN A 161 7.01 -33.89 16.82
N PRO A 162 5.86 -34.39 16.31
CA PRO A 162 4.66 -33.57 16.11
C PRO A 162 4.08 -32.96 17.39
N ALA A 163 4.38 -33.54 18.56
CA ALA A 163 3.93 -33.06 19.86
C ALA A 163 4.83 -31.94 20.44
N SER A 164 5.91 -31.58 19.76
CA SER A 164 6.83 -30.54 20.24
C SER A 164 6.20 -29.14 20.20
N ARG A 165 6.60 -28.27 21.14
CA ARG A 165 6.23 -26.83 21.11
C ARG A 165 6.86 -26.07 19.94
N ALA A 166 7.78 -26.70 19.19
CA ALA A 166 8.41 -26.15 18.00
C ALA A 166 7.37 -25.69 16.95
N ARG A 167 6.18 -26.30 16.92
CA ARG A 167 5.09 -25.88 16.02
C ARG A 167 4.63 -24.43 16.25
N PHE A 168 4.66 -23.93 17.48
CA PHE A 168 4.29 -22.54 17.78
C PHE A 168 5.38 -21.58 17.32
N SER A 169 6.65 -21.90 17.59
CA SER A 169 7.78 -21.12 17.09
C SER A 169 7.85 -21.12 15.57
N MET A 170 7.51 -22.24 14.93
CA MET A 170 7.32 -22.34 13.49
C MET A 170 6.24 -21.36 13.01
N CYS A 171 5.06 -21.38 13.64
CA CYS A 171 3.97 -20.47 13.28
C CYS A 171 4.35 -19.00 13.49
N ALA A 172 5.12 -18.67 14.54
CA ALA A 172 5.66 -17.33 14.73
C ALA A 172 6.60 -16.93 13.58
N ALA A 173 7.50 -17.82 13.15
CA ALA A 173 8.34 -17.58 11.99
C ALA A 173 7.53 -17.41 10.68
N LEU A 174 6.49 -18.22 10.48
CA LEU A 174 5.55 -18.08 9.35
C LEU A 174 4.84 -16.72 9.36
N ILE A 175 4.42 -16.24 10.54
CA ILE A 175 3.80 -14.91 10.69
C ILE A 175 4.76 -13.78 10.33
N GLU A 176 6.02 -13.85 10.75
CA GLU A 176 7.05 -12.88 10.36
C GLU A 176 7.39 -12.94 8.87
N LEU A 177 7.36 -14.14 8.28
CA LEU A 177 7.49 -14.34 6.82
C LEU A 177 6.27 -13.82 6.03
N GLY A 178 5.16 -13.51 6.69
CA GLY A 178 3.90 -13.11 6.04
C GLY A 178 3.06 -14.28 5.51
N LEU A 179 3.39 -15.52 5.86
CA LEU A 179 2.62 -16.74 5.55
C LEU A 179 1.48 -16.92 6.57
N LEU A 180 0.61 -15.91 6.64
CA LEU A 180 -0.43 -15.80 7.67
C LEU A 180 -1.50 -16.88 7.54
N GLN A 181 -1.83 -17.30 6.31
CA GLN A 181 -2.86 -18.31 6.07
C GLN A 181 -2.39 -19.69 6.54
N GLU A 182 -1.15 -20.05 6.21
CA GLU A 182 -0.53 -21.31 6.60
C GLU A 182 -0.40 -21.40 8.12
N ALA A 183 0.02 -20.31 8.77
CA ALA A 183 0.03 -20.22 10.23
C ALA A 183 -1.39 -20.35 10.82
N TYR A 184 -2.39 -19.69 10.24
CA TYR A 184 -3.77 -19.77 10.69
C TYR A 184 -4.33 -21.19 10.59
N ASP A 185 -4.12 -21.87 9.47
CA ASP A 185 -4.64 -23.23 9.24
C ASP A 185 -4.08 -24.25 10.24
N LEU A 186 -2.84 -24.04 10.70
CA LEU A 186 -2.21 -24.86 11.74
C LEU A 186 -2.73 -24.55 13.15
N LEU A 187 -3.22 -23.34 13.40
CA LEU A 187 -3.58 -22.87 14.75
C LEU A 187 -5.09 -22.80 15.01
N LYS A 188 -5.94 -22.68 13.98
CA LYS A 188 -7.38 -22.38 14.13
C LYS A 188 -8.19 -23.38 14.95
N SER A 189 -7.72 -24.61 15.07
CA SER A 189 -8.38 -25.69 15.85
C SER A 189 -7.72 -25.92 17.20
N ASP A 190 -6.74 -25.10 17.56
CA ASP A 190 -5.96 -25.23 18.77
C ASP A 190 -6.52 -24.40 19.93
N TRP A 191 -6.42 -24.96 21.13
CA TRP A 191 -6.92 -24.35 22.36
C TRP A 191 -5.80 -23.83 23.26
N ASP A 192 -4.52 -24.09 22.92
CA ASP A 192 -3.36 -23.64 23.67
C ASP A 192 -3.30 -22.09 23.73
N PRO A 193 -3.00 -21.51 24.91
CA PRO A 193 -2.86 -20.07 25.05
C PRO A 193 -1.88 -19.42 24.06
N GLU A 194 -0.80 -20.12 23.72
CA GLU A 194 0.20 -19.67 22.74
C GLU A 194 -0.42 -19.58 21.33
N ALA A 195 -1.23 -20.58 20.95
CA ALA A 195 -1.93 -20.58 19.68
C ALA A 195 -2.92 -19.41 19.58
N LYS A 196 -3.68 -19.16 20.64
CA LYS A 196 -4.62 -18.01 20.71
C LYS A 196 -3.92 -16.67 20.59
N LEU A 197 -2.75 -16.52 21.22
CA LEU A 197 -1.94 -15.32 21.09
C LEU A 197 -1.50 -15.11 19.63
N LEU A 198 -0.95 -16.15 18.97
CA LEU A 198 -0.55 -16.08 17.57
C LEU A 198 -1.73 -15.83 16.63
N LEU A 199 -2.90 -16.42 16.90
CA LEU A 199 -4.14 -16.12 16.18
C LEU A 199 -4.53 -14.65 16.34
N ALA A 200 -4.38 -14.06 17.54
CA ALA A 200 -4.62 -12.63 17.74
C ALA A 200 -3.67 -11.77 16.90
N VAL A 201 -2.39 -12.15 16.77
CA VAL A 201 -1.42 -11.49 15.88
C VAL A 201 -1.88 -11.57 14.43
N ILE A 202 -2.32 -12.75 13.97
CA ILE A 202 -2.84 -12.95 12.62
C ILE A 202 -4.09 -12.07 12.39
N HIS A 203 -5.05 -12.07 13.31
CA HIS A 203 -6.25 -11.24 13.21
C HIS A 203 -5.92 -9.75 13.19
N ARG A 204 -4.96 -9.28 13.99
CA ARG A 204 -4.47 -7.91 13.92
C ARG A 204 -3.86 -7.59 12.54
N ARG A 205 -2.87 -8.37 12.10
CA ARG A 205 -2.17 -8.15 10.82
C ARG A 205 -3.09 -8.27 9.60
N THR A 206 -4.21 -8.99 9.73
CA THR A 206 -5.24 -9.11 8.68
C THR A 206 -6.36 -8.08 8.79
N GLY A 207 -6.36 -7.19 9.79
CA GLY A 207 -7.34 -6.11 9.94
C GLY A 207 -8.64 -6.48 10.66
N ASN A 208 -8.62 -7.49 11.52
CA ASN A 208 -9.74 -7.97 12.34
C ASN A 208 -9.57 -7.59 13.83
N PRO A 209 -9.68 -6.31 14.21
CA PRO A 209 -9.35 -5.88 15.57
C PRO A 209 -10.31 -6.43 16.64
N ALA A 210 -11.59 -6.62 16.30
CA ALA A 210 -12.57 -7.18 17.24
C ALA A 210 -12.21 -8.62 17.66
N GLU A 211 -11.85 -9.47 16.70
CA GLU A 211 -11.47 -10.86 16.97
C GLU A 211 -10.12 -10.91 17.70
N ALA A 212 -9.16 -10.07 17.30
CA ALA A 212 -7.90 -9.93 18.01
C ALA A 212 -8.12 -9.53 19.49
N ARG A 213 -8.98 -8.54 19.78
CA ARG A 213 -9.34 -8.16 21.16
C ARG A 213 -9.96 -9.32 21.93
N ALA A 214 -10.89 -10.06 21.32
CA ALA A 214 -11.58 -11.17 21.96
C ALA A 214 -10.60 -12.29 22.35
N LEU A 215 -9.69 -12.64 21.44
CA LEU A 215 -8.63 -13.63 21.68
C LEU A 215 -7.66 -13.16 22.77
N LEU A 216 -7.26 -11.89 22.78
CA LEU A 216 -6.39 -11.34 23.83
C LEU A 216 -7.12 -11.34 25.19
N ALA A 217 -8.38 -10.92 25.28
CA ALA A 217 -9.15 -10.93 26.52
C ALA A 217 -9.27 -12.35 27.13
N ALA A 218 -9.37 -13.38 26.28
CA ALA A 218 -9.37 -14.77 26.73
C ALA A 218 -8.05 -15.24 27.38
N LEU A 219 -6.97 -14.45 27.26
CA LEU A 219 -5.64 -14.73 27.82
C LEU A 219 -5.37 -13.98 29.14
N ASP A 220 -6.34 -13.25 29.69
CA ASP A 220 -6.16 -12.36 30.83
C ASP A 220 -5.61 -13.02 32.10
N GLN A 221 -5.72 -14.34 32.23
CA GLN A 221 -5.26 -15.11 33.40
C GLN A 221 -3.93 -15.85 33.19
N VAL A 222 -3.30 -15.75 32.01
CA VAL A 222 -2.07 -16.50 31.68
C VAL A 222 -0.83 -15.64 31.91
N ALA A 223 -0.26 -15.70 33.13
CA ALA A 223 0.86 -14.86 33.56
C ALA A 223 2.09 -14.94 32.61
N ALA A 224 2.39 -16.13 32.08
CA ALA A 224 3.53 -16.35 31.18
C ALA A 224 3.42 -15.60 29.83
N LEU A 225 2.20 -15.21 29.41
CA LEU A 225 1.95 -14.52 28.14
C LEU A 225 1.55 -13.05 28.33
N GLN A 226 1.53 -12.56 29.57
CA GLN A 226 1.05 -11.22 29.91
C GLN A 226 1.78 -10.13 29.10
N GLU A 227 3.10 -10.17 29.05
CA GLU A 227 3.92 -9.17 28.35
C GLU A 227 3.64 -9.16 26.84
N ARG A 228 3.65 -10.32 26.19
CA ARG A 228 3.37 -10.44 24.76
C ARG A 228 1.93 -10.05 24.42
N ARG A 229 0.97 -10.35 25.30
CA ARG A 229 -0.41 -9.87 25.18
C ARG A 229 -0.48 -8.35 25.23
N GLU A 230 0.20 -7.72 26.19
CA GLU A 230 0.22 -6.26 26.33
C GLU A 230 0.88 -5.58 25.11
N VAL A 231 1.97 -6.15 24.57
CA VAL A 231 2.60 -5.68 23.33
C VAL A 231 1.63 -5.75 22.16
N GLU A 232 0.93 -6.88 21.97
CA GLU A 232 -0.04 -7.04 20.89
C GLU A 232 -1.27 -6.13 21.06
N ALA A 233 -1.72 -5.91 22.30
CA ALA A 233 -2.78 -4.94 22.59
C ALA A 233 -2.36 -3.51 22.24
N ALA A 234 -1.12 -3.12 22.53
CA ALA A 234 -0.57 -1.81 22.18
C ALA A 234 -0.45 -1.62 20.67
N TRP A 235 -0.05 -2.65 19.92
CA TRP A 235 -0.08 -2.62 18.45
C TRP A 235 -1.50 -2.43 17.93
N LEU A 236 -2.48 -3.08 18.56
CA LEU A 236 -3.88 -2.96 18.18
C LEU A 236 -4.44 -1.56 18.45
N ASP A 237 -4.11 -0.95 19.59
CA ASP A 237 -4.43 0.45 19.89
C ASP A 237 -3.87 1.40 18.82
N LEU A 238 -2.62 1.17 18.37
CA LEU A 238 -1.98 1.99 17.34
C LEU A 238 -2.68 1.87 15.99
N GLU A 239 -3.13 0.68 15.61
CA GLU A 239 -3.86 0.42 14.36
C GLU A 239 -5.29 0.99 14.40
N GLU A 240 -5.94 0.99 15.56
CA GLU A 240 -7.25 1.61 15.81
C GLU A 240 -7.18 3.16 15.84
N GLY A 241 -5.97 3.74 15.84
CA GLY A 241 -5.74 5.19 15.87
C GLY A 241 -5.70 5.80 17.26
N LYS A 242 -5.63 4.98 18.32
CA LYS A 242 -5.41 5.38 19.71
C LYS A 242 -3.91 5.61 19.94
N ASP A 243 -3.35 6.57 19.20
CA ASP A 243 -1.91 6.74 19.06
C ASP A 243 -1.23 7.07 20.41
N ALA A 244 -1.89 7.86 21.26
CA ALA A 244 -1.34 8.31 22.54
C ALA A 244 -1.34 7.18 23.59
N GLU A 245 -2.41 6.38 23.63
CA GLU A 245 -2.54 5.21 24.49
C GLU A 245 -1.51 4.15 24.09
N ALA A 246 -1.37 3.88 22.79
CA ALA A 246 -0.38 2.96 22.27
C ALA A 246 1.06 3.42 22.59
N GLU A 247 1.39 4.70 22.37
CA GLU A 247 2.71 5.25 22.71
C GLU A 247 3.02 5.07 24.20
N LYS A 248 2.07 5.40 25.08
CA LYS A 248 2.23 5.22 26.53
C LYS A 248 2.42 3.75 26.90
N ALA A 249 1.64 2.86 26.30
CA ALA A 249 1.75 1.42 26.54
C ALA A 249 3.13 0.89 26.10
N PHE A 250 3.59 1.22 24.89
CA PHE A 250 4.92 0.83 24.41
C PHE A 250 6.06 1.44 25.23
N GLN A 251 5.90 2.67 25.72
CA GLN A 251 6.89 3.31 26.60
C GLN A 251 7.00 2.57 27.94
N LYS A 252 5.86 2.20 28.54
CA LYS A 252 5.83 1.38 29.76
C LYS A 252 6.49 0.02 29.50
N LEU A 253 6.05 -0.66 28.44
CA LEU A 253 6.55 -2.00 28.08
C LEU A 253 8.05 -1.98 27.83
N SER A 254 8.57 -1.07 27.01
CA SER A 254 10.02 -0.99 26.73
C SER A 254 10.88 -0.70 27.96
N SER A 255 10.34 -0.05 29.00
CA SER A 255 11.03 0.17 30.28
C SER A 255 11.06 -1.07 31.18
N ALA A 256 10.01 -1.90 31.14
CA ALA A 256 9.77 -3.00 32.08
C ALA A 256 9.99 -4.41 31.50
N ALA A 257 9.96 -4.54 30.17
CA ALA A 257 9.95 -5.80 29.42
C ALA A 257 11.25 -6.61 29.52
N PHE A 258 11.10 -7.94 29.51
CA PHE A 258 12.20 -8.89 29.28
C PHE A 258 12.55 -8.94 27.77
N GLU A 259 11.55 -8.87 26.88
CA GLU A 259 11.73 -8.82 25.42
C GLU A 259 11.45 -7.40 24.86
N LYS A 260 12.44 -6.52 24.99
CA LYS A 260 12.28 -5.09 24.67
C LYS A 260 12.17 -4.77 23.18
N THR A 261 12.63 -5.66 22.30
CA THR A 261 12.77 -5.35 20.87
C THR A 261 11.44 -5.00 20.21
N GLU A 262 10.39 -5.79 20.42
CA GLU A 262 9.09 -5.52 19.80
C GLU A 262 8.42 -4.28 20.41
N ALA A 263 8.53 -4.09 21.73
CA ALA A 263 8.00 -2.91 22.42
C ALA A 263 8.70 -1.61 21.97
N LEU A 264 10.02 -1.63 21.78
CA LEU A 264 10.80 -0.51 21.25
C LEU A 264 10.49 -0.25 19.76
N SER A 265 10.26 -1.31 18.97
CA SER A 265 9.78 -1.16 17.59
C SER A 265 8.41 -0.48 17.55
N GLY A 266 7.48 -0.93 18.40
CA GLY A 266 6.15 -0.33 18.55
C GLY A 266 6.21 1.13 19.00
N LEU A 267 7.06 1.45 19.98
CA LEU A 267 7.31 2.82 20.43
C LEU A 267 7.81 3.70 19.28
N GLY A 268 8.80 3.24 18.53
CA GLY A 268 9.33 3.94 17.37
C GLY A 268 8.28 4.18 16.29
N ALA A 269 7.41 3.19 16.02
CA ALA A 269 6.31 3.31 15.08
C ALA A 269 5.25 4.33 15.55
N ALA A 270 4.85 4.29 16.83
CA ALA A 270 3.88 5.20 17.42
C ALA A 270 4.37 6.66 17.40
N ILE A 271 5.62 6.90 17.84
CA ILE A 271 6.23 8.23 17.80
C ILE A 271 6.37 8.71 16.35
N SER A 272 6.79 7.85 15.42
CA SER A 272 6.91 8.23 14.00
C SER A 272 5.56 8.68 13.44
N LYS A 273 4.48 7.94 13.72
CA LYS A 273 3.13 8.24 13.24
C LYS A 273 2.66 9.62 13.72
N THR A 274 2.82 9.91 15.00
CA THR A 274 2.44 11.21 15.59
C THR A 274 3.35 12.34 15.11
N ALA A 275 4.67 12.11 15.03
CA ALA A 275 5.66 13.08 14.55
C ALA A 275 5.41 13.50 13.09
N PHE A 276 5.02 12.56 12.21
CA PHE A 276 4.65 12.90 10.84
C PHE A 276 3.36 13.73 10.76
N LYS A 277 2.38 13.44 11.63
CA LYS A 277 1.14 14.20 11.71
C LYS A 277 1.38 15.64 12.17
N THR A 278 2.28 15.85 13.12
CA THR A 278 2.58 17.17 13.70
C THR A 278 3.76 17.89 13.04
N LYS A 279 4.45 17.25 12.09
CA LYS A 279 5.70 17.73 11.46
C LYS A 279 6.81 18.08 12.48
N ASP A 280 6.85 17.37 13.60
CA ASP A 280 7.78 17.62 14.70
C ASP A 280 9.11 16.88 14.49
N LYS A 281 10.16 17.64 14.11
CA LYS A 281 11.51 17.09 13.87
C LYS A 281 12.16 16.50 15.12
N GLY A 282 11.87 17.02 16.32
CA GLY A 282 12.45 16.50 17.57
C GLY A 282 11.92 15.09 17.87
N ARG A 283 10.62 14.87 17.63
CA ARG A 283 10.00 13.56 17.80
C ARG A 283 10.44 12.53 16.77
N LEU A 284 10.79 12.94 15.55
CA LEU A 284 11.43 12.04 14.56
C LEU A 284 12.77 11.51 15.08
N GLY A 285 13.56 12.34 15.76
CA GLY A 285 14.81 11.92 16.42
C GLY A 285 14.57 10.89 17.53
N ALA A 286 13.55 11.09 18.36
CA ALA A 286 13.15 10.15 19.40
C ALA A 286 12.67 8.80 18.82
N ALA A 287 11.89 8.83 17.75
CA ALA A 287 11.46 7.62 17.04
C ALA A 287 12.66 6.83 16.50
N ALA A 288 13.63 7.52 15.87
CA ALA A 288 14.84 6.88 15.36
C ALA A 288 15.68 6.27 16.50
N ALA A 289 15.75 6.93 17.66
CA ALA A 289 16.43 6.39 18.84
C ALA A 289 15.75 5.12 19.36
N ALA A 290 14.42 5.10 19.48
CA ALA A 290 13.68 3.91 19.89
C ALA A 290 13.91 2.71 18.93
N LEU A 291 13.83 2.94 17.62
CA LEU A 291 14.07 1.90 16.62
C LEU A 291 15.53 1.40 16.61
N ARG A 292 16.52 2.29 16.81
CA ARG A 292 17.92 1.87 16.97
C ARG A 292 18.14 1.04 18.22
N SER A 293 17.51 1.41 19.33
CA SER A 293 17.55 0.63 20.57
C SER A 293 16.92 -0.76 20.39
N ALA A 294 15.87 -0.89 19.58
CA ALA A 294 15.26 -2.18 19.26
C ALA A 294 16.23 -3.14 18.54
N LEU A 295 17.18 -2.59 17.76
CA LEU A 295 18.17 -3.34 16.98
C LEU A 295 19.43 -3.73 17.77
N VAL A 296 19.54 -3.36 19.06
CA VAL A 296 20.68 -3.77 19.91
C VAL A 296 20.74 -5.29 20.03
N THR A 297 19.58 -5.93 20.07
CA THR A 297 19.45 -7.39 20.07
C THR A 297 18.95 -7.86 18.71
N PRO A 298 19.67 -8.76 18.03
CA PRO A 298 19.16 -9.43 16.83
C PRO A 298 17.81 -10.11 17.12
N SER A 299 16.88 -9.95 16.19
CA SER A 299 15.52 -10.50 16.31
C SER A 299 14.90 -10.81 14.95
N PRO A 300 13.84 -11.64 14.92
CA PRO A 300 13.01 -11.86 13.73
C PRO A 300 12.48 -10.56 13.10
N ALA A 301 12.21 -9.55 13.92
CA ALA A 301 11.68 -8.26 13.49
C ALA A 301 12.73 -7.32 12.88
N SER A 302 14.02 -7.67 12.90
CA SER A 302 15.11 -6.75 12.53
C SER A 302 14.96 -6.18 11.12
N ALA A 303 14.56 -7.00 10.14
CA ALA A 303 14.33 -6.55 8.76
C ALA A 303 13.25 -5.45 8.69
N ARG A 304 12.13 -5.66 9.40
CA ARG A 304 11.02 -4.70 9.52
C ARG A 304 11.47 -3.42 10.23
N ILE A 305 12.26 -3.53 11.30
CA ILE A 305 12.77 -2.37 12.04
C ILE A 305 13.74 -1.54 11.19
N PHE A 306 14.67 -2.17 10.47
CA PHE A 306 15.53 -1.47 9.51
C PHE A 306 14.73 -0.79 8.40
N PHE A 307 13.67 -1.43 7.91
CA PHE A 307 12.78 -0.82 6.92
C PHE A 307 12.02 0.40 7.48
N GLN A 308 11.54 0.33 8.72
CA GLN A 308 10.92 1.47 9.41
C GLN A 308 11.90 2.64 9.60
N LEU A 309 13.15 2.36 10.02
CA LEU A 309 14.22 3.35 10.08
C LEU A 309 14.50 3.97 8.71
N GLY A 310 14.55 3.16 7.66
CA GLY A 310 14.71 3.64 6.29
C GLY A 310 13.62 4.63 5.89
N ASN A 311 12.35 4.28 6.14
CA ASN A 311 11.21 5.15 5.87
C ASN A 311 11.27 6.46 6.69
N LEU A 312 11.69 6.37 7.95
CA LEU A 312 11.85 7.51 8.82
C LEU A 312 12.90 8.48 8.27
N HIS A 313 14.11 8.00 8.01
CA HIS A 313 15.19 8.80 7.44
C HIS A 313 14.84 9.35 6.04
N PHE A 314 14.19 8.55 5.19
CA PHE A 314 13.79 8.96 3.85
C PHE A 314 12.81 10.14 3.89
N ARG A 315 11.83 10.10 4.78
CA ARG A 315 10.86 11.19 4.99
C ARG A 315 11.47 12.41 5.66
N SER A 316 12.49 12.22 6.50
CA SER A 316 13.25 13.31 7.12
C SER A 316 14.26 13.98 6.17
N GLY A 317 14.48 13.42 4.98
CA GLY A 317 15.48 13.92 4.02
C GLY A 317 16.90 13.39 4.23
N GLU A 318 17.10 12.49 5.19
CA GLU A 318 18.39 11.89 5.56
C GLU A 318 18.71 10.69 4.64
N MET A 319 18.93 10.99 3.36
CA MET A 319 19.06 9.96 2.31
C MET A 319 20.18 8.93 2.55
N PRO A 320 21.40 9.30 3.02
CA PRO A 320 22.45 8.31 3.30
C PRO A 320 22.07 7.30 4.39
N GLN A 321 21.40 7.76 5.45
CA GLN A 321 20.91 6.92 6.54
C GLN A 321 19.77 6.02 6.06
N ALA A 322 18.86 6.57 5.22
CA ALA A 322 17.80 5.80 4.59
C ALA A 322 18.35 4.65 3.72
N GLU A 323 19.35 4.96 2.88
CA GLU A 323 20.05 3.98 2.05
C GLU A 323 20.67 2.87 2.91
N ALA A 324 21.42 3.22 3.96
CA ALA A 324 22.06 2.25 4.84
C ALA A 324 21.02 1.33 5.52
N ALA A 325 19.92 1.89 5.99
CA ALA A 325 18.84 1.15 6.63
C ALA A 325 18.11 0.22 5.64
N TYR A 326 17.76 0.70 4.44
CA TYR A 326 17.14 -0.14 3.41
C TYR A 326 18.08 -1.24 2.92
N ARG A 327 19.39 -1.00 2.80
CA ARG A 327 20.37 -2.04 2.46
C ARG A 327 20.39 -3.16 3.50
N ARG A 328 20.35 -2.81 4.79
CA ARG A 328 20.24 -3.80 5.89
C ARG A 328 18.92 -4.56 5.84
N ALA A 329 17.80 -3.87 5.59
CA ALA A 329 16.49 -4.51 5.44
C ALA A 329 16.48 -5.50 4.26
N ALA A 330 16.97 -5.09 3.09
CA ALA A 330 17.04 -5.92 1.89
C ALA A 330 17.99 -7.11 2.03
N ALA A 331 19.08 -6.97 2.80
CA ALA A 331 20.01 -8.08 3.07
C ALA A 331 19.38 -9.18 3.94
N LEU A 332 18.49 -8.81 4.87
CA LEU A 332 17.76 -9.77 5.70
C LEU A 332 16.53 -10.33 4.95
N THR A 333 15.79 -9.46 4.27
CA THR A 333 14.57 -9.82 3.54
C THR A 333 14.51 -9.02 2.23
N PRO A 334 14.89 -9.61 1.09
CA PRO A 334 14.96 -8.93 -0.20
C PRO A 334 13.57 -8.78 -0.83
N SER A 335 12.64 -8.17 -0.10
CA SER A 335 11.29 -7.89 -0.61
C SER A 335 11.32 -6.81 -1.68
N VAL A 336 10.39 -6.88 -2.64
CA VAL A 336 10.24 -5.86 -3.68
C VAL A 336 10.12 -4.45 -3.09
N GLN A 337 9.42 -4.31 -1.96
CA GLN A 337 9.24 -3.02 -1.31
C GLN A 337 10.56 -2.46 -0.74
N ALA A 338 11.36 -3.29 -0.07
CA ALA A 338 12.66 -2.88 0.46
C ALA A 338 13.63 -2.54 -0.67
N LEU A 339 13.68 -3.37 -1.73
CA LEU A 339 14.52 -3.13 -2.91
C LEU A 339 14.11 -1.88 -3.67
N ALA A 340 12.82 -1.63 -3.87
CA ALA A 340 12.33 -0.43 -4.55
C ALA A 340 12.66 0.85 -3.76
N ASN A 341 12.50 0.82 -2.43
CA ASN A 341 12.87 1.95 -1.59
C ASN A 341 14.39 2.17 -1.53
N LEU A 342 15.19 1.09 -1.54
CA LEU A 342 16.64 1.19 -1.70
C LEU A 342 17.02 1.82 -3.04
N ALA A 343 16.45 1.36 -4.15
CA ALA A 343 16.69 1.94 -5.47
C ALA A 343 16.33 3.43 -5.50
N LEU A 344 15.17 3.81 -4.94
CA LEU A 344 14.76 5.21 -4.86
C LEU A 344 15.71 6.06 -4.01
N ALA A 345 16.19 5.54 -2.89
CA ALA A 345 17.19 6.23 -2.06
C ALA A 345 18.51 6.40 -2.83
N LEU A 346 18.97 5.37 -3.56
CA LEU A 346 20.17 5.41 -4.39
C LEU A 346 20.05 6.41 -5.56
N ILE A 347 18.88 6.50 -6.20
CA ILE A 347 18.61 7.52 -7.23
C ILE A 347 18.76 8.92 -6.63
N ARG A 348 18.19 9.15 -5.45
CA ARG A 348 18.27 10.47 -4.77
C ARG A 348 19.66 10.81 -4.27
N THR A 349 20.52 9.83 -3.98
CA THR A 349 21.93 10.05 -3.64
C THR A 349 22.86 10.08 -4.86
N GLY A 350 22.32 9.96 -6.08
CA GLY A 350 23.08 10.03 -7.33
C GLY A 350 23.84 8.75 -7.71
N LYS A 351 23.63 7.65 -6.97
CA LYS A 351 24.25 6.34 -7.21
C LYS A 351 23.48 5.56 -8.27
N HIS A 352 23.41 6.12 -9.48
CA HIS A 352 22.53 5.63 -10.55
C HIS A 352 22.89 4.21 -11.05
N GLU A 353 24.16 3.83 -11.10
CA GLU A 353 24.57 2.48 -11.52
C GLU A 353 24.04 1.40 -10.56
N GLU A 354 24.24 1.59 -9.25
CA GLU A 354 23.72 0.68 -8.23
C GLU A 354 22.19 0.66 -8.24
N ALA A 355 21.55 1.82 -8.37
CA ALA A 355 20.10 1.91 -8.48
C ALA A 355 19.55 1.16 -9.70
N ALA A 356 20.24 1.20 -10.84
CA ALA A 356 19.84 0.51 -12.06
C ALA A 356 19.94 -1.02 -11.89
N ALA A 357 20.99 -1.50 -11.22
CA ALA A 357 21.12 -2.92 -10.87
C ALA A 357 19.98 -3.39 -9.95
N ILE A 358 19.67 -2.64 -8.88
CA ILE A 358 18.55 -2.97 -7.98
C ILE A 358 17.20 -2.87 -8.71
N THR A 359 17.01 -1.88 -9.58
CA THR A 359 15.79 -1.75 -10.40
C THR A 359 15.62 -2.94 -11.34
N SER A 360 16.71 -3.43 -11.93
CA SER A 360 16.72 -4.63 -12.78
C SER A 360 16.41 -5.90 -11.98
N GLN A 361 16.86 -5.98 -10.73
CA GLN A 361 16.47 -7.06 -9.82
C GLN A 361 14.97 -7.03 -9.50
N VAL A 362 14.40 -5.85 -9.22
CA VAL A 362 12.95 -5.69 -9.01
C VAL A 362 12.17 -6.07 -10.27
N ALA A 363 12.68 -5.75 -11.47
CA ALA A 363 12.02 -6.07 -12.73
C ALA A 363 11.81 -7.58 -12.96
N LEU A 364 12.63 -8.43 -12.34
CA LEU A 364 12.50 -9.89 -12.45
C LEU A 364 11.12 -10.38 -11.99
N THR A 365 10.55 -9.78 -10.94
CA THR A 365 9.30 -10.26 -10.34
C THR A 365 8.20 -9.19 -10.23
N ASP A 366 8.52 -7.91 -10.40
CA ASP A 366 7.55 -6.80 -10.35
C ASP A 366 7.86 -5.69 -11.37
N LEU A 367 7.56 -6.00 -12.64
CA LEU A 367 7.75 -5.08 -13.76
C LEU A 367 7.05 -3.71 -13.57
N PRO A 368 5.81 -3.60 -13.05
CA PRO A 368 5.19 -2.30 -12.79
C PRO A 368 6.01 -1.39 -11.87
N SER A 369 6.55 -1.91 -10.76
CA SER A 369 7.39 -1.12 -9.86
C SER A 369 8.72 -0.75 -10.50
N ALA A 370 9.34 -1.68 -11.23
CA ALA A 370 10.57 -1.39 -11.96
C ALA A 370 10.39 -0.31 -13.04
N ARG A 371 9.25 -0.31 -13.76
CA ARG A 371 8.89 0.76 -14.71
C ARG A 371 8.76 2.12 -14.03
N ARG A 372 8.11 2.18 -12.87
CA ARG A 372 8.03 3.42 -12.08
C ARG A 372 9.40 3.91 -11.63
N LEU A 373 10.27 3.00 -11.18
CA LEU A 373 11.65 3.32 -10.78
C LEU A 373 12.49 3.80 -11.96
N ALA A 374 12.42 3.13 -13.11
CA ALA A 374 13.11 3.53 -14.34
C ALA A 374 12.75 4.97 -14.76
N GLY A 375 11.47 5.38 -14.58
CA GLY A 375 11.02 6.74 -14.82
C GLY A 375 11.59 7.81 -13.87
N GLN A 376 12.24 7.41 -12.76
CA GLN A 376 12.88 8.35 -11.82
C GLN A 376 14.35 8.67 -12.16
N PHE A 377 14.94 7.96 -13.12
CA PHE A 377 16.33 8.21 -13.53
C PHE A 377 16.43 9.41 -14.48
N PRO A 378 17.60 10.08 -14.55
CA PRO A 378 17.88 11.07 -15.58
C PRO A 378 17.78 10.48 -17.00
N GLY A 379 16.96 11.11 -17.86
CA GLY A 379 16.64 10.58 -19.18
C GLY A 379 17.82 10.48 -20.16
N ASP A 380 18.86 11.30 -19.97
CA ASP A 380 20.08 11.32 -20.79
C ASP A 380 20.96 10.08 -20.61
N ARG A 381 20.88 9.41 -19.45
CA ARG A 381 21.69 8.21 -19.13
C ARG A 381 20.87 6.94 -19.03
N LEU A 382 19.55 7.01 -19.07
CA LEU A 382 18.65 5.88 -18.88
C LEU A 382 18.97 4.70 -19.82
N ALA A 383 19.16 4.95 -21.11
CA ALA A 383 19.50 3.90 -22.07
C ALA A 383 20.89 3.28 -21.80
N ALA A 384 21.84 4.03 -21.24
CA ALA A 384 23.17 3.53 -20.93
C ALA A 384 23.17 2.65 -19.66
N LEU A 385 22.41 3.07 -18.64
CA LEU A 385 22.29 2.36 -17.35
C LEU A 385 21.61 0.99 -17.46
N PHE A 386 20.73 0.81 -18.45
CA PHE A 386 19.93 -0.41 -18.65
C PHE A 386 20.29 -1.15 -19.95
N ARG A 387 21.54 -1.02 -20.43
CA ARG A 387 22.00 -1.62 -21.69
C ARG A 387 22.40 -3.09 -21.57
N GLU A 388 22.74 -3.57 -20.38
CA GLU A 388 23.39 -4.89 -20.21
C GLU A 388 22.42 -6.07 -20.30
N GLN A 389 22.79 -7.06 -21.12
CA GLN A 389 22.18 -8.39 -21.20
C GLN A 389 22.64 -9.27 -20.03
N PRO A 390 21.82 -10.26 -19.60
CA PRO A 390 22.30 -11.31 -18.72
C PRO A 390 23.42 -12.13 -19.37
N ALA A 391 24.34 -12.61 -18.52
CA ALA A 391 25.63 -13.20 -18.84
C ALA A 391 25.70 -14.10 -20.10
N ALA A 392 26.83 -13.94 -20.78
CA ALA A 392 27.33 -14.61 -21.98
C ALA A 392 26.93 -16.09 -22.16
N GLU A 393 26.74 -16.47 -23.43
CA GLU A 393 26.93 -17.84 -23.90
C GLU A 393 28.21 -18.43 -23.26
N PRO A 394 28.21 -19.70 -22.81
CA PRO A 394 29.48 -20.38 -22.60
C PRO A 394 30.20 -20.37 -23.94
N ALA A 395 31.33 -19.65 -24.00
CA ALA A 395 32.19 -19.67 -25.17
C ALA A 395 32.39 -21.12 -25.59
N ALA A 396 32.11 -21.42 -26.85
CA ALA A 396 32.41 -22.72 -27.44
C ALA A 396 33.82 -23.14 -26.99
N PRO A 397 34.04 -24.40 -26.58
CA PRO A 397 35.33 -24.83 -26.08
C PRO A 397 36.38 -24.48 -27.15
N ARG A 398 37.33 -23.62 -26.79
CA ARG A 398 38.48 -23.34 -27.65
C ARG A 398 39.11 -24.69 -28.00
N PRO A 399 39.44 -24.96 -29.27
CA PRO A 399 40.12 -26.19 -29.62
C PRO A 399 41.36 -26.32 -28.73
N GLN A 400 41.48 -27.46 -28.04
CA GLN A 400 42.58 -27.75 -27.14
C GLN A 400 43.89 -27.47 -27.88
N ALA A 401 44.71 -26.57 -27.35
CA ALA A 401 46.08 -26.40 -27.81
C ALA A 401 46.82 -27.73 -27.55
N ALA A 402 47.52 -28.21 -28.57
CA ALA A 402 48.32 -29.43 -28.52
C ALA A 402 49.26 -29.43 -27.28
N PRO A 403 49.48 -30.59 -26.64
CA PRO A 403 50.32 -30.66 -25.45
C PRO A 403 51.75 -30.24 -25.79
N PRO A 404 52.43 -29.49 -24.91
CA PRO A 404 53.82 -29.10 -25.16
C PRO A 404 54.75 -30.31 -25.09
N PRO A 405 55.89 -30.30 -25.81
CA PRO A 405 56.84 -31.41 -25.81
C PRO A 405 57.47 -31.62 -24.42
N PRO A 406 57.93 -32.84 -24.11
CA PRO A 406 58.41 -33.20 -22.78
C PRO A 406 59.61 -32.35 -22.36
N ARG A 407 59.52 -31.78 -21.15
CA ARG A 407 60.59 -30.98 -20.53
C ARG A 407 61.81 -31.85 -20.21
N GLN A 408 62.99 -31.36 -20.59
CA GLN A 408 64.28 -31.91 -20.16
C GLN A 408 64.43 -31.86 -18.62
N PRO A 409 65.20 -32.79 -18.02
CA PRO A 409 65.30 -32.93 -16.58
C PRO A 409 65.98 -31.72 -15.93
N ALA A 410 65.37 -31.22 -14.85
CA ALA A 410 65.82 -30.05 -14.10
C ALA A 410 67.16 -30.29 -13.36
N PRO A 411 68.02 -29.27 -13.23
CA PRO A 411 69.20 -29.33 -12.36
C PRO A 411 68.79 -29.33 -10.87
N ARG A 412 69.62 -29.96 -10.04
CA ARG A 412 69.36 -30.27 -8.62
C ARG A 412 69.01 -29.03 -7.76
N PRO A 413 68.13 -29.19 -6.75
CA PRO A 413 67.72 -28.10 -5.87
C PRO A 413 68.84 -27.69 -4.89
N ALA A 414 69.00 -26.38 -4.71
CA ALA A 414 69.83 -25.80 -3.66
C ALA A 414 69.12 -25.92 -2.28
N PRO A 415 69.87 -25.95 -1.16
CA PRO A 415 69.32 -26.31 0.15
C PRO A 415 68.45 -25.20 0.75
N ALA A 416 67.43 -25.62 1.51
CA ALA A 416 66.47 -24.75 2.17
C ALA A 416 67.10 -23.90 3.30
N PRO A 417 66.70 -22.62 3.46
CA PRO A 417 67.07 -21.81 4.63
C PRO A 417 66.28 -22.23 5.87
N GLN A 418 66.97 -22.30 7.01
CA GLN A 418 66.45 -22.76 8.30
C GLN A 418 65.48 -21.76 8.95
N PRO A 419 64.53 -22.24 9.79
CA PRO A 419 63.49 -21.43 10.42
C PRO A 419 64.01 -20.62 11.62
N GLU A 420 63.69 -19.32 11.65
CA GLU A 420 63.88 -18.47 12.82
C GLU A 420 62.74 -18.66 13.86
N PRO A 421 63.06 -18.57 15.17
CA PRO A 421 62.18 -18.99 16.26
C PRO A 421 61.05 -17.99 16.62
N PRO A 422 59.96 -18.48 17.23
CA PRO A 422 58.75 -17.70 17.52
C PRO A 422 58.94 -16.69 18.66
N GLN A 423 58.46 -15.45 18.45
CA GLN A 423 58.36 -14.44 19.50
C GLN A 423 57.18 -14.73 20.43
N VAL A 424 57.51 -14.85 21.71
CA VAL A 424 56.61 -15.12 22.85
C VAL A 424 56.07 -13.80 23.38
N PHE A 425 54.75 -13.62 23.39
CA PHE A 425 54.10 -12.57 24.19
C PHE A 425 53.80 -13.14 25.59
N GLN A 426 54.45 -12.59 26.62
CA GLN A 426 54.14 -12.87 28.02
C GLN A 426 53.11 -11.87 28.58
N PRO A 427 52.25 -12.29 29.54
CA PRO A 427 51.15 -11.51 30.09
C PRO A 427 51.56 -10.73 31.36
N ALA A 428 50.76 -9.73 31.75
CA ALA A 428 50.86 -9.04 33.03
C ALA A 428 49.47 -8.87 33.70
N PRO A 429 49.40 -8.74 35.05
CA PRO A 429 48.41 -9.43 35.89
C PRO A 429 47.36 -8.54 36.59
N VAL A 430 46.39 -9.19 37.25
CA VAL A 430 45.32 -8.61 38.12
C VAL A 430 45.83 -8.44 39.57
N PRO A 431 45.44 -7.39 40.35
CA PRO A 431 44.52 -7.59 41.50
C PRO A 431 43.60 -6.39 41.90
N ALA A 432 42.59 -6.66 42.73
CA ALA A 432 41.49 -5.82 43.28
C ALA A 432 41.84 -5.17 44.67
N PRO A 433 40.90 -4.67 45.54
CA PRO A 433 39.57 -3.99 45.42
C PRO A 433 39.50 -2.61 46.18
N GLU A 434 38.29 -2.05 46.34
CA GLU A 434 37.83 -0.71 46.85
C GLU A 434 38.49 -0.10 48.13
N PRO A 435 38.29 1.23 48.35
CA PRO A 435 37.33 1.65 49.40
C PRO A 435 36.53 2.95 49.12
N ARG A 436 35.35 3.10 49.74
CA ARG A 436 34.69 4.41 50.02
C ARG A 436 35.22 4.98 51.34
N PRO A 437 35.36 6.31 51.53
CA PRO A 437 34.24 7.18 51.95
C PRO A 437 34.27 8.64 51.40
N THR A 438 33.12 9.32 51.42
CA THR A 438 32.92 10.80 51.32
C THR A 438 33.46 11.53 52.57
N PRO A 439 33.89 12.83 52.58
CA PRO A 439 33.05 14.02 52.25
C PRO A 439 33.77 15.32 51.76
N GLY A 440 32.99 16.30 51.27
CA GLY A 440 33.33 17.76 51.19
C GLY A 440 34.48 18.17 50.24
N LEU A 441 34.69 19.38 49.75
CA LEU A 441 34.04 20.70 49.67
C LEU A 441 35.18 21.64 49.18
N GLU A 442 34.85 22.68 48.39
CA GLU A 442 35.68 23.87 48.10
C GLU A 442 36.84 23.70 47.08
N ALA A 443 37.15 24.62 46.16
CA ALA A 443 36.60 25.89 45.64
C ALA A 443 37.39 26.14 44.32
N ALA A 444 37.12 27.04 43.36
CA ALA A 444 36.41 28.30 43.23
C ALA A 444 36.14 28.49 41.71
N GLY A 445 35.29 29.35 41.18
CA GLY A 445 34.49 30.43 41.73
C GLY A 445 33.86 31.22 40.55
N ALA A 446 32.89 32.07 40.90
CA ALA A 446 32.19 33.07 40.07
C ALA A 446 31.20 32.52 39.01
N GLY A 447 29.91 32.85 39.01
CA GLY A 447 29.18 33.85 39.79
C GLY A 447 27.65 33.62 39.79
N PHE A 448 27.08 34.19 40.84
CA PHE A 448 25.68 34.42 41.24
C PHE A 448 24.77 34.94 40.10
N GLN A 449 23.42 34.86 40.12
CA GLN A 449 22.46 34.77 41.22
C GLN A 449 21.06 34.28 40.74
N PHE A 450 20.32 33.70 41.70
CA PHE A 450 18.97 33.09 41.69
C PHE A 450 17.82 34.08 41.33
N ILE A 451 16.55 33.73 41.06
CA ILE A 451 15.55 32.92 41.82
C ILE A 451 14.38 32.53 40.87
N ASN A 452 13.80 31.34 41.09
CA ASN A 452 12.45 30.91 40.67
C ASN A 452 11.65 30.60 41.96
N PRO A 453 10.35 30.27 41.97
CA PRO A 453 9.11 30.96 41.56
C PRO A 453 8.15 31.19 42.78
N ALA A 454 7.05 31.95 42.62
CA ALA A 454 5.75 31.69 43.28
C ALA A 454 4.66 32.73 42.91
N GLU A 455 3.47 32.21 42.62
CA GLU A 455 2.12 32.81 42.56
C GLU A 455 1.73 33.69 43.78
N PRO A 456 0.66 34.53 43.79
CA PRO A 456 -0.70 34.20 43.30
C PRO A 456 -1.59 35.35 42.74
N MET A 457 -2.75 34.92 42.21
CA MET A 457 -4.08 35.59 42.14
C MET A 457 -4.16 37.12 42.01
N GLN A 458 -4.91 37.63 41.02
CA GLN A 458 -6.25 38.21 41.22
C GLN A 458 -6.89 38.75 39.93
N ALA A 459 -8.21 38.82 40.00
CA ALA A 459 -9.20 39.09 38.97
C ALA A 459 -9.38 40.58 38.63
N ALA A 460 -9.91 40.85 37.42
CA ALA A 460 -10.93 41.85 37.06
C ALA A 460 -11.11 41.77 35.53
N ALA A 461 -12.29 41.47 34.95
CA ALA A 461 -13.46 42.36 34.79
C ALA A 461 -13.06 43.71 34.16
N ALA A 462 -13.71 44.30 33.18
CA ALA A 462 -14.85 44.03 32.30
C ALA A 462 -14.91 45.24 31.33
N HIS A 463 -15.71 45.13 30.26
CA HIS A 463 -16.12 46.20 29.33
C HIS A 463 -15.03 46.66 28.33
N GLY A 464 -15.25 46.71 27.02
CA GLY A 464 -16.49 46.88 26.27
C GLY A 464 -16.52 48.32 25.78
N GLU A 465 -16.16 48.53 24.51
CA GLU A 465 -16.74 49.62 23.69
C GLU A 465 -16.37 49.45 22.21
N GLN A 466 -17.39 49.67 21.38
CA GLN A 466 -17.37 49.74 19.93
C GLN A 466 -16.65 51.01 19.45
N LEU A 467 -16.22 51.03 18.18
CA LEU A 467 -16.32 52.12 17.18
C LEU A 467 -15.18 51.96 16.16
N THR A 468 -15.45 51.40 14.98
CA THR A 468 -15.74 52.07 13.68
C THR A 468 -14.54 52.16 12.74
N LEU A 469 -14.88 51.98 11.46
CA LEU A 469 -14.04 51.72 10.29
C LEU A 469 -13.13 52.89 9.88
N ALA A 470 -11.96 52.55 9.31
CA ALA A 470 -11.37 53.28 8.19
C ALA A 470 -10.68 52.29 7.21
N PRO A 471 -10.84 52.44 5.89
CA PRO A 471 -10.26 51.55 4.89
C PRO A 471 -8.80 51.90 4.60
N ALA A 472 -7.92 50.91 4.50
CA ALA A 472 -6.56 51.12 4.01
C ALA A 472 -6.55 51.19 2.46
N GLN A 473 -5.99 52.28 1.94
CA GLN A 473 -5.81 52.55 0.51
C GLN A 473 -4.85 51.55 -0.17
N PRO A 474 -4.99 51.32 -1.49
CA PRO A 474 -4.12 50.43 -2.25
C PRO A 474 -2.71 51.04 -2.40
N ARG A 475 -1.68 50.22 -2.22
CA ARG A 475 -0.30 50.59 -2.57
C ARG A 475 0.00 50.23 -4.02
N ASP A 476 0.60 51.21 -4.68
CA ASP A 476 0.96 51.26 -6.09
C ASP A 476 1.85 50.13 -6.59
N ALA A 477 1.66 49.84 -7.87
CA ALA A 477 2.49 49.01 -8.71
C ALA A 477 3.82 49.72 -9.03
N SER A 478 4.94 49.05 -8.77
CA SER A 478 6.18 49.32 -9.50
C SER A 478 7.05 48.06 -9.65
N VAL A 479 6.98 47.51 -10.87
CA VAL A 479 8.09 47.07 -11.73
C VAL A 479 9.37 46.53 -11.05
N SER A 480 9.61 45.23 -11.22
CA SER A 480 10.88 44.79 -11.82
C SER A 480 10.69 43.46 -12.55
N GLY A 481 10.97 43.49 -13.85
CA GLY A 481 10.85 42.35 -14.75
C GLY A 481 11.98 41.35 -14.59
N ARG A 482 11.62 40.07 -14.57
CA ARG A 482 12.46 38.95 -15.03
C ARG A 482 11.56 37.94 -15.77
N PRO A 483 11.98 37.41 -16.93
CA PRO A 483 11.20 36.41 -17.64
C PRO A 483 11.19 35.10 -16.84
N ARG A 484 10.00 34.53 -16.61
CA ARG A 484 9.85 33.17 -16.04
C ARG A 484 10.31 32.14 -17.08
N PRO A 485 11.11 31.12 -16.71
CA PRO A 485 11.35 29.99 -17.59
C PRO A 485 10.05 29.20 -17.77
N VAL A 486 9.75 28.86 -19.02
CA VAL A 486 8.63 28.02 -19.44
C VAL A 486 8.83 26.63 -18.83
N GLN A 487 7.94 26.23 -17.91
CA GLN A 487 7.88 24.84 -17.43
C GLN A 487 7.32 23.95 -18.54
N PRO A 488 7.93 22.79 -18.83
CA PRO A 488 7.28 21.78 -19.66
C PRO A 488 6.03 21.26 -18.95
N ALA A 489 4.95 21.09 -19.69
CA ALA A 489 3.67 20.60 -19.17
C ALA A 489 3.85 19.24 -18.48
N PRO A 490 3.25 19.03 -17.29
CA PRO A 490 3.35 17.76 -16.58
C PRO A 490 2.65 16.64 -17.38
N GLN A 491 3.28 15.46 -17.40
CA GLN A 491 2.63 14.24 -17.86
C GLN A 491 1.45 13.93 -16.93
N PRO A 492 0.27 13.53 -17.44
CA PRO A 492 -0.89 13.24 -16.61
C PRO A 492 -0.59 12.08 -15.67
N ALA A 493 -0.75 12.32 -14.37
CA ALA A 493 -0.60 11.28 -13.36
C ALA A 493 -1.87 10.41 -13.31
N ALA A 494 -1.76 9.21 -12.77
CA ALA A 494 -2.91 8.35 -12.56
C ALA A 494 -3.92 9.07 -11.63
N PRO A 495 -5.22 9.09 -11.96
CA PRO A 495 -6.23 9.80 -11.17
C PRO A 495 -6.21 9.31 -9.72
N GLN A 496 -5.90 10.20 -8.78
CA GLN A 496 -5.87 9.89 -7.36
C GLN A 496 -7.29 9.66 -6.85
N ILE A 497 -7.56 8.43 -6.40
CA ILE A 497 -8.83 8.06 -5.77
C ILE A 497 -8.69 8.29 -4.27
N GLU A 498 -9.16 9.45 -3.82
CA GLU A 498 -9.33 9.68 -2.38
C GLU A 498 -10.63 9.02 -1.91
N THR A 499 -10.57 8.19 -0.85
CA THR A 499 -11.79 7.76 -0.17
C THR A 499 -12.40 8.93 0.58
N PHE A 500 -13.70 8.84 0.89
CA PHE A 500 -14.36 9.81 1.78
C PHE A 500 -13.63 9.99 3.13
N ARG A 501 -12.82 8.99 3.56
CA ARG A 501 -11.97 9.01 4.76
C ARG A 501 -10.64 9.75 4.56
N ASP A 502 -9.99 9.58 3.41
CA ASP A 502 -8.72 10.27 3.06
C ASP A 502 -8.94 11.78 2.91
N VAL A 503 -10.08 12.12 2.31
CA VAL A 503 -10.64 13.45 2.24
C VAL A 503 -10.74 14.11 3.63
N MET A 504 -10.98 13.37 4.72
CA MET A 504 -11.23 13.95 6.06
C MET A 504 -10.02 14.48 6.80
N ALA A 505 -8.80 14.22 6.33
CA ALA A 505 -7.58 14.51 7.10
C ALA A 505 -7.01 15.92 6.89
N GLY A 506 -7.65 16.77 6.08
CA GLY A 506 -7.13 18.10 5.71
C GLY A 506 -7.88 19.25 6.40
N SER A 507 -7.14 20.25 6.86
CA SER A 507 -7.69 21.52 7.34
C SER A 507 -8.32 22.32 6.20
N ALA A 508 -9.32 23.15 6.51
CA ALA A 508 -9.89 24.08 5.55
C ALA A 508 -8.81 25.07 5.06
N PRO A 509 -8.75 25.36 3.75
CA PRO A 509 -7.86 26.40 3.24
C PRO A 509 -8.26 27.76 3.81
N THR A 510 -7.26 28.58 4.14
CA THR A 510 -7.44 29.96 4.59
C THR A 510 -7.94 30.87 3.45
N GLU A 511 -8.54 32.01 3.79
CA GLU A 511 -9.07 32.98 2.79
C GLU A 511 -7.98 33.44 1.80
N GLU A 512 -6.75 33.58 2.28
CA GLU A 512 -5.60 33.97 1.45
C GLU A 512 -5.15 32.85 0.49
N GLU A 513 -5.28 31.58 0.90
CA GLU A 513 -5.03 30.42 0.05
C GLU A 513 -6.11 30.28 -1.04
N SER A 514 -7.37 30.57 -0.70
CA SER A 514 -8.49 30.58 -1.66
C SER A 514 -8.37 31.68 -2.72
N ARG A 515 -7.76 32.82 -2.40
CA ARG A 515 -7.49 33.90 -3.37
C ARG A 515 -6.31 33.60 -4.30
N LYS A 516 -5.36 32.75 -3.89
CA LYS A 516 -4.23 32.31 -4.71
C LYS A 516 -4.59 31.17 -5.69
N ASP A 517 -5.82 30.66 -5.59
CA ASP A 517 -6.34 29.57 -6.39
C ASP A 517 -6.92 30.08 -7.73
N ASP A 518 -6.36 29.63 -8.86
CA ASP A 518 -6.80 30.06 -10.20
C ASP A 518 -8.25 29.69 -10.52
N PHE A 519 -8.77 28.57 -9.99
CA PHE A 519 -10.16 28.19 -10.21
C PHE A 519 -11.11 29.11 -9.42
N ILE A 520 -10.83 29.33 -8.14
CA ILE A 520 -11.67 30.18 -7.28
C ILE A 520 -11.59 31.65 -7.71
N SER A 521 -10.44 32.10 -8.23
CA SER A 521 -10.28 33.44 -8.80
C SER A 521 -11.31 33.78 -9.89
N ARG A 522 -11.86 32.77 -10.58
CA ARG A 522 -12.92 32.95 -11.59
C ARG A 522 -14.24 33.43 -10.99
N ALA A 523 -14.51 33.09 -9.72
CA ALA A 523 -15.70 33.54 -9.00
C ALA A 523 -15.74 35.07 -8.91
N PHE A 524 -14.61 35.69 -8.59
CA PHE A 524 -14.48 37.15 -8.47
C PHE A 524 -14.54 37.85 -9.82
N ARG A 525 -13.93 37.27 -10.86
CA ARG A 525 -14.06 37.80 -12.23
C ARG A 525 -15.52 37.82 -12.67
N LEU A 526 -16.24 36.71 -12.48
CA LEU A 526 -17.66 36.64 -12.81
C LEU A 526 -18.52 37.62 -12.01
N ALA A 527 -18.22 37.80 -10.72
CA ALA A 527 -18.90 38.79 -9.91
C ALA A 527 -18.67 40.21 -10.47
N SER A 528 -17.41 40.58 -10.75
CA SER A 528 -17.06 41.86 -11.37
C SER A 528 -17.76 42.09 -12.70
N ASP A 529 -17.75 41.09 -13.59
CA ASP A 529 -18.42 41.18 -14.91
C ASP A 529 -19.93 41.43 -14.75
N LEU A 530 -20.55 40.79 -13.76
CA LEU A 530 -21.98 41.00 -13.45
C LEU A 530 -22.23 42.37 -12.79
N GLU A 531 -21.30 42.88 -11.99
CA GLU A 531 -21.38 44.22 -11.39
C GLU A 531 -21.34 45.30 -12.48
N ASP A 532 -20.44 45.15 -13.46
CA ASP A 532 -20.33 46.04 -14.61
C ASP A 532 -21.60 45.99 -15.48
N ASP A 533 -22.14 44.79 -15.72
CA ASP A 533 -23.36 44.60 -16.53
C ASP A 533 -24.64 45.13 -15.85
N LEU A 534 -24.75 45.03 -14.52
CA LEU A 534 -25.97 45.36 -13.78
C LEU A 534 -25.93 46.71 -13.06
N GLY A 535 -24.76 47.36 -12.97
CA GLY A 535 -24.57 48.64 -12.29
C GLY A 535 -24.78 48.57 -10.76
N ARG A 536 -24.66 47.38 -10.15
CA ARG A 536 -24.81 47.16 -8.71
C ARG A 536 -23.88 46.06 -8.22
N LYS A 537 -23.50 46.12 -6.94
CA LYS A 537 -22.64 45.10 -6.31
C LYS A 537 -23.26 43.70 -6.32
N ILE A 538 -22.44 42.69 -6.59
CA ILE A 538 -22.79 41.28 -6.59
C ILE A 538 -22.11 40.60 -5.40
N TYR A 539 -22.92 40.23 -4.43
CA TYR A 539 -22.45 39.54 -3.23
C TYR A 539 -22.51 38.03 -3.40
N PHE A 540 -21.62 37.31 -2.72
CA PHE A 540 -21.66 35.85 -2.63
C PHE A 540 -22.74 35.38 -1.65
N ASN A 541 -24.01 35.58 -2.05
CA ASN A 541 -25.20 35.18 -1.32
C ASN A 541 -26.24 34.57 -2.29
N LEU A 542 -27.44 34.26 -1.81
CA LEU A 542 -28.50 33.67 -2.66
C LEU A 542 -28.93 34.60 -3.80
N ASP A 543 -28.93 35.92 -3.59
CA ASP A 543 -29.29 36.90 -4.62
C ASP A 543 -28.23 36.93 -5.74
N GLY A 544 -26.95 36.96 -5.38
CA GLY A 544 -25.86 36.86 -6.36
C GLY A 544 -25.86 35.52 -7.10
N LEU A 545 -26.19 34.43 -6.41
CA LEU A 545 -26.33 33.11 -7.04
C LEU A 545 -27.47 33.10 -8.07
N ASN A 546 -28.59 33.77 -7.79
CA ASN A 546 -29.68 33.93 -8.75
C ASN A 546 -29.26 34.75 -9.99
N GLU A 547 -28.42 35.79 -9.84
CA GLU A 547 -27.91 36.54 -10.99
C GLU A 547 -26.94 35.70 -11.85
N VAL A 548 -26.06 34.93 -11.22
CA VAL A 548 -25.20 33.95 -11.91
C VAL A 548 -26.03 32.92 -12.65
N GLU A 549 -27.09 32.43 -12.01
CA GLU A 549 -28.02 31.48 -12.62
C GLU A 549 -28.69 32.06 -13.87
N LYS A 550 -29.22 33.30 -13.80
CA LYS A 550 -29.81 33.98 -14.97
C LYS A 550 -28.81 34.10 -16.12
N ARG A 551 -27.56 34.48 -15.84
CA ARG A 551 -26.50 34.57 -16.85
C ARG A 551 -26.23 33.22 -17.51
N LEU A 552 -26.11 32.16 -16.71
CA LEU A 552 -25.94 30.79 -17.21
C LEU A 552 -27.09 30.39 -18.15
N ARG A 553 -28.35 30.59 -17.74
CA ARG A 553 -29.51 30.24 -18.57
C ARG A 553 -29.54 31.02 -19.87
N LEU A 554 -29.34 32.34 -19.81
CA LEU A 554 -29.36 33.20 -21.00
C LEU A 554 -28.29 32.79 -22.02
N GLN A 555 -27.10 32.43 -21.56
CA GLN A 555 -26.02 31.96 -22.42
C GLN A 555 -26.42 30.68 -23.19
N PHE A 556 -26.98 29.69 -22.50
CA PHE A 556 -27.36 28.42 -23.12
C PHE A 556 -28.63 28.52 -23.98
N ILE A 557 -29.47 29.53 -23.75
CA ILE A 557 -30.62 29.84 -24.61
C ILE A 557 -30.17 30.58 -25.89
N LYS A 558 -29.29 31.59 -25.77
CA LYS A 558 -28.89 32.47 -26.88
C LYS A 558 -27.78 31.90 -27.76
N SER A 559 -26.83 31.17 -27.17
CA SER A 559 -25.54 30.84 -27.80
C SER A 559 -25.27 29.33 -27.79
N ARG A 560 -26.27 28.53 -28.19
CA ARG A 560 -26.21 27.04 -28.12
C ARG A 560 -25.02 26.44 -28.89
N ASN A 561 -24.55 27.11 -29.95
CA ASN A 561 -23.43 26.66 -30.79
C ASN A 561 -22.04 27.17 -30.35
N ASN A 562 -21.94 28.03 -29.32
CA ASN A 562 -20.64 28.53 -28.84
C ASN A 562 -20.05 27.62 -27.75
N GLN A 563 -19.47 26.49 -28.16
CA GLN A 563 -18.98 25.47 -27.24
C GLN A 563 -17.91 25.99 -26.26
N GLN A 564 -16.97 26.82 -26.73
CA GLN A 564 -15.89 27.35 -25.90
C GLN A 564 -16.42 28.37 -24.87
N GLY A 565 -17.27 29.31 -25.29
CA GLY A 565 -17.89 30.29 -24.38
C GLY A 565 -18.81 29.63 -23.35
N ASN A 566 -19.48 28.54 -23.72
CA ASN A 566 -20.33 27.77 -22.80
C ASN A 566 -19.49 27.07 -21.72
N ILE A 567 -18.34 26.50 -22.07
CA ILE A 567 -17.41 25.89 -21.10
C ILE A 567 -16.87 26.95 -20.12
N GLU A 568 -16.47 28.12 -20.61
CA GLU A 568 -15.96 29.19 -19.74
C GLU A 568 -17.03 29.71 -18.78
N THR A 569 -18.26 29.93 -19.28
CA THR A 569 -19.38 30.38 -18.46
C THR A 569 -19.70 29.37 -17.36
N VAL A 570 -19.69 28.08 -17.69
CA VAL A 570 -19.90 26.99 -16.72
C VAL A 570 -18.79 26.93 -15.68
N ARG A 571 -17.52 27.07 -16.08
CA ARG A 571 -16.39 27.10 -15.14
C ARG A 571 -16.50 28.29 -14.19
N ASN A 572 -16.85 29.46 -14.69
CA ASN A 572 -17.01 30.66 -13.90
C ASN A 572 -18.19 30.54 -12.93
N GLY A 573 -19.35 30.05 -13.40
CA GLY A 573 -20.53 29.81 -12.55
C GLY A 573 -20.28 28.74 -11.48
N ALA A 574 -19.57 27.67 -11.82
CA ALA A 574 -19.17 26.64 -10.86
C ALA A 574 -18.21 27.20 -9.79
N ALA A 575 -17.24 28.02 -10.18
CA ALA A 575 -16.34 28.68 -9.25
C ALA A 575 -17.10 29.58 -8.27
N PHE A 576 -18.07 30.37 -8.78
CA PHE A 576 -18.93 31.21 -7.94
C PHE A 576 -19.72 30.38 -6.93
N LEU A 577 -20.35 29.29 -7.37
CA LEU A 577 -21.08 28.39 -6.48
C LEU A 577 -20.16 27.78 -5.41
N CYS A 578 -18.99 27.26 -5.80
CA CYS A 578 -18.03 26.71 -4.86
C CYS A 578 -17.58 27.74 -3.81
N TYR A 579 -17.24 28.95 -4.24
CA TYR A 579 -16.82 30.02 -3.32
C TYR A 579 -17.95 30.43 -2.37
N PHE A 580 -19.18 30.59 -2.89
CA PHE A 580 -20.37 30.85 -2.08
C PHE A 580 -20.54 29.77 -0.98
N LEU A 581 -20.36 28.50 -1.31
CA LEU A 581 -20.48 27.40 -0.35
C LEU A 581 -19.31 27.34 0.65
N GLN A 582 -18.08 27.71 0.24
CA GLN A 582 -16.92 27.83 1.11
C GLN A 582 -17.20 28.90 2.18
N GLU A 583 -17.64 30.07 1.76
CA GLU A 583 -17.90 31.19 2.66
C GLU A 583 -19.07 30.91 3.61
N ARG A 584 -20.19 30.43 3.04
CA ARG A 584 -21.47 30.30 3.76
C ARG A 584 -21.56 29.08 4.67
N PHE A 585 -20.94 27.96 4.28
CA PHE A 585 -21.07 26.66 4.96
C PHE A 585 -19.73 26.03 5.34
N LYS A 586 -18.60 26.72 5.12
CA LYS A 586 -17.24 26.24 5.43
C LYS A 586 -16.90 24.91 4.74
N GLY A 587 -17.44 24.70 3.54
CA GLY A 587 -17.10 23.50 2.78
C GLY A 587 -15.69 23.56 2.21
N ARG A 588 -15.07 22.40 2.07
CA ARG A 588 -13.72 22.21 1.54
C ARG A 588 -13.80 21.53 0.18
N LEU A 589 -13.35 22.22 -0.86
CA LEU A 589 -13.32 21.70 -2.23
C LEU A 589 -12.06 20.86 -2.42
N ILE A 590 -12.21 19.68 -3.03
CA ILE A 590 -11.13 18.73 -3.23
C ILE A 590 -10.88 18.57 -4.72
N LYS A 591 -9.68 18.92 -5.12
CA LYS A 591 -9.31 19.01 -6.53
C LYS A 591 -8.43 17.85 -6.91
N PHE A 592 -8.90 17.09 -7.88
CA PHE A 592 -8.11 16.06 -8.53
C PHE A 592 -7.42 16.70 -9.74
N GLN A 593 -6.08 16.74 -9.72
CA GLN A 593 -5.28 17.41 -10.75
C GLN A 593 -5.49 16.77 -12.14
N ASP A 594 -5.68 15.45 -12.19
CA ASP A 594 -5.88 14.68 -13.42
C ASP A 594 -7.36 14.39 -13.73
N PHE A 595 -8.30 15.07 -13.06
CA PHE A 595 -9.73 14.89 -13.30
C PHE A 595 -10.40 16.23 -13.60
N ASP A 596 -11.36 16.20 -14.52
CA ASP A 596 -12.13 17.39 -14.84
C ASP A 596 -12.89 17.95 -13.61
N PRO A 597 -13.07 19.27 -13.51
CA PRO A 597 -13.67 19.90 -12.34
C PRO A 597 -15.05 19.38 -11.95
N TRP A 598 -15.84 18.85 -12.91
CA TRP A 598 -17.17 18.32 -12.63
C TRP A 598 -17.18 17.17 -11.62
N GLY A 599 -16.08 16.43 -11.48
CA GLY A 599 -15.96 15.33 -10.52
C GLY A 599 -15.37 15.71 -9.17
N TRP A 600 -15.06 16.99 -8.94
CA TRP A 600 -14.47 17.47 -7.69
C TRP A 600 -15.53 17.51 -6.58
N PRO A 601 -15.37 16.73 -5.49
CA PRO A 601 -16.29 16.76 -4.37
C PRO A 601 -16.01 17.97 -3.49
N MET A 602 -17.05 18.43 -2.82
CA MET A 602 -16.96 19.39 -1.74
C MET A 602 -17.49 18.76 -0.46
N VAL A 603 -16.76 18.96 0.63
CA VAL A 603 -16.99 18.30 1.90
C VAL A 603 -17.27 19.32 2.99
N PHE A 604 -18.31 19.05 3.78
CA PHE A 604 -18.79 19.91 4.84
C PHE A 604 -18.77 19.12 6.15
N GLU A 605 -18.10 19.68 7.16
CA GLU A 605 -17.93 19.06 8.47
C GLU A 605 -18.55 19.95 9.55
N GLN A 606 -19.51 19.40 10.29
CA GLN A 606 -20.11 19.98 11.49
C GLN A 606 -20.07 18.96 12.63
N PRO A 607 -20.13 19.37 13.91
CA PRO A 607 -20.12 18.44 15.03
C PRO A 607 -21.20 17.35 14.86
N GLY A 608 -20.77 16.09 14.71
CA GLY A 608 -21.66 14.94 14.55
C GLY A 608 -22.25 14.71 13.15
N ARG A 609 -21.92 15.53 12.14
CA ARG A 609 -22.45 15.35 10.77
C ARG A 609 -21.45 15.74 9.70
N LYS A 610 -21.40 14.92 8.65
CA LYS A 610 -20.57 15.15 7.47
C LYS A 610 -21.34 14.94 6.20
N VAL A 611 -21.26 15.91 5.30
CA VAL A 611 -21.93 15.87 4.00
C VAL A 611 -20.88 16.04 2.90
N SER A 612 -20.92 15.17 1.89
CA SER A 612 -20.18 15.37 0.63
C SER A 612 -21.14 15.47 -0.53
N THR A 613 -20.87 16.43 -1.41
CA THR A 613 -21.69 16.74 -2.58
C THR A 613 -20.83 17.31 -3.72
N TYR A 614 -21.41 17.45 -4.91
CA TYR A 614 -20.70 17.81 -6.16
C TYR A 614 -21.18 19.14 -6.74
N PRO A 615 -20.81 20.29 -6.16
CA PRO A 615 -21.31 21.60 -6.60
C PRO A 615 -20.94 21.93 -8.04
N VAL A 616 -19.73 21.60 -8.49
CA VAL A 616 -19.30 21.88 -9.87
C VAL A 616 -20.21 21.18 -10.88
N GLN A 617 -20.59 19.92 -10.60
CA GLN A 617 -21.49 19.15 -11.46
C GLN A 617 -22.87 19.81 -11.63
N ARG A 618 -23.37 20.55 -10.62
CA ARG A 618 -24.68 21.23 -10.67
C ARG A 618 -24.76 22.32 -11.74
N VAL A 619 -23.62 22.92 -12.06
CA VAL A 619 -23.50 23.86 -13.17
C VAL A 619 -23.07 23.12 -14.44
N TRP A 620 -22.16 22.15 -14.31
CA TRP A 620 -21.60 21.41 -15.45
C TRP A 620 -22.61 20.60 -16.25
N ARG A 621 -23.73 20.19 -15.63
CA ARG A 621 -24.82 19.49 -16.33
C ARG A 621 -25.36 20.25 -17.54
N LEU A 622 -25.23 21.59 -17.58
CA LEU A 622 -25.59 22.41 -18.74
C LEU A 622 -24.82 22.03 -20.01
N LEU A 623 -23.62 21.45 -19.88
CA LEU A 623 -22.82 20.97 -21.01
C LEU A 623 -23.22 19.58 -21.50
N TRP A 624 -24.03 18.84 -20.73
CA TRP A 624 -24.37 17.45 -21.02
C TRP A 624 -25.84 17.26 -21.38
N GLU A 625 -26.71 18.08 -20.80
CA GLU A 625 -28.15 18.00 -20.98
C GLU A 625 -28.62 18.89 -22.12
N GLU A 626 -29.58 18.40 -22.89
CA GLU A 626 -30.15 19.17 -24.00
C GLU A 626 -31.05 20.31 -23.51
N THR A 627 -31.59 20.19 -22.28
CA THR A 627 -32.53 21.12 -21.69
C THR A 627 -31.88 21.99 -20.62
N VAL A 628 -32.24 23.27 -20.59
CA VAL A 628 -31.80 24.19 -19.54
C VAL A 628 -32.60 23.92 -18.26
N PRO A 629 -31.96 23.82 -17.08
CA PRO A 629 -32.65 23.61 -15.81
C PRO A 629 -33.70 24.69 -15.49
N GLU A 630 -34.65 24.31 -14.64
CA GLU A 630 -35.69 25.19 -14.13
C GLU A 630 -35.11 26.39 -13.36
N PRO A 631 -35.76 27.57 -13.38
CA PRO A 631 -35.32 28.69 -12.56
C PRO A 631 -35.22 28.33 -11.07
N GLY A 632 -34.15 28.79 -10.43
CA GLY A 632 -33.84 28.60 -9.02
C GLY A 632 -33.14 27.27 -8.68
N TRP A 633 -32.65 26.48 -9.65
CA TRP A 633 -32.05 25.17 -9.35
C TRP A 633 -30.81 25.26 -8.46
N LEU A 634 -29.97 26.30 -8.61
CA LEU A 634 -28.80 26.48 -7.76
C LEU A 634 -29.20 26.90 -6.35
N THR A 635 -30.24 27.71 -6.24
CA THR A 635 -30.84 28.13 -4.97
C THR A 635 -31.47 26.94 -4.25
N LYS A 636 -32.23 26.09 -4.96
CA LYS A 636 -32.80 24.83 -4.43
C LYS A 636 -31.71 23.90 -3.90
N TYR A 637 -30.62 23.74 -4.65
CA TYR A 637 -29.45 22.97 -4.21
C TYR A 637 -28.79 23.55 -2.94
N ALA A 638 -28.59 24.87 -2.90
CA ALA A 638 -28.00 25.54 -1.74
C ALA A 638 -28.88 25.41 -0.47
N LEU A 639 -30.20 25.52 -0.62
CA LEU A 639 -31.16 25.34 0.48
C LEU A 639 -31.19 23.89 0.96
N TRP A 640 -31.23 22.92 0.04
CA TRP A 640 -31.13 21.51 0.39
C TRP A 640 -29.86 21.21 1.20
N LEU A 641 -28.71 21.73 0.77
CA LEU A 641 -27.46 21.54 1.49
C LEU A 641 -27.51 22.20 2.88
N ALA A 642 -28.10 23.39 2.99
CA ALA A 642 -28.28 24.05 4.28
C ALA A 642 -29.13 23.21 5.25
N ASP A 643 -30.20 22.59 4.77
CA ASP A 643 -31.06 21.72 5.57
C ASP A 643 -30.37 20.40 5.90
N ALA A 644 -29.68 19.81 4.93
CA ALA A 644 -28.92 18.57 5.10
C ALA A 644 -27.78 18.71 6.12
N LEU A 645 -27.26 19.93 6.35
CA LEU A 645 -26.28 20.21 7.40
C LEU A 645 -26.90 20.41 8.79
N LYS A 646 -28.14 20.91 8.87
CA LYS A 646 -28.84 21.14 10.15
C LYS A 646 -29.51 19.90 10.71
N GLU A 647 -29.98 19.01 9.85
CA GLU A 647 -30.74 17.84 10.24
C GLU A 647 -29.91 16.92 11.15
N THR A 648 -30.47 16.46 12.26
CA THR A 648 -29.77 15.60 13.24
C THR A 648 -30.18 14.13 13.13
N ALA A 649 -31.35 13.84 12.55
CA ALA A 649 -31.83 12.49 12.34
C ALA A 649 -31.08 11.82 11.16
N VAL A 650 -30.75 10.53 11.33
CA VAL A 650 -30.23 9.69 10.25
C VAL A 650 -31.42 9.25 9.39
N PRO A 651 -31.47 9.63 8.09
CA PRO A 651 -32.53 9.18 7.21
C PRO A 651 -32.52 7.65 7.09
N PRO A 652 -33.69 7.01 6.89
CA PRO A 652 -33.75 5.57 6.69
C PRO A 652 -32.91 5.19 5.46
N CYS A 653 -32.05 4.18 5.63
CA CYS A 653 -31.12 3.70 4.62
C CYS A 653 -31.21 2.18 4.42
N GLY A 654 -30.54 1.66 3.39
CA GLY A 654 -30.41 0.22 3.16
C GLY A 654 -31.74 -0.52 3.07
N ALA A 655 -31.82 -1.69 3.72
CA ALA A 655 -33.02 -2.52 3.73
C ALA A 655 -34.21 -1.82 4.43
N ALA A 656 -33.96 -0.97 5.43
CA ALA A 656 -35.02 -0.23 6.12
C ALA A 656 -35.68 0.80 5.17
N ALA A 657 -34.89 1.53 4.39
CA ALA A 657 -35.40 2.45 3.37
C ALA A 657 -36.23 1.73 2.31
N VAL A 658 -35.75 0.59 1.83
CA VAL A 658 -36.45 -0.21 0.82
C VAL A 658 -37.79 -0.73 1.35
N LYS A 659 -37.82 -1.26 2.58
CA LYS A 659 -39.06 -1.72 3.24
C LYS A 659 -40.05 -0.58 3.45
N ALA A 660 -39.57 0.58 3.87
CA ALA A 660 -40.37 1.79 4.06
C ALA A 660 -40.68 2.54 2.74
N ARG A 661 -40.15 2.06 1.60
CA ARG A 661 -40.22 2.71 0.28
C ARG A 661 -39.77 4.18 0.31
N VAL A 662 -38.76 4.51 1.12
CA VAL A 662 -38.22 5.86 1.21
C VAL A 662 -37.13 6.06 0.15
N ARG A 663 -37.35 7.05 -0.73
CA ARG A 663 -36.40 7.47 -1.75
C ARG A 663 -35.50 8.57 -1.19
N SER A 664 -34.21 8.55 -1.53
CA SER A 664 -33.31 9.65 -1.16
C SER A 664 -33.71 10.94 -1.86
N HIS A 665 -33.30 12.06 -1.27
CA HIS A 665 -33.50 13.39 -1.85
C HIS A 665 -32.93 13.46 -3.29
N PRO A 666 -33.57 14.17 -4.24
CA PRO A 666 -33.09 14.27 -5.62
C PRO A 666 -31.63 14.74 -5.75
N GLU A 667 -31.23 15.71 -4.95
CA GLU A 667 -29.83 16.20 -4.93
C GLU A 667 -28.84 15.14 -4.45
N LYS A 668 -29.25 14.29 -3.49
CA LYS A 668 -28.42 13.18 -3.02
C LYS A 668 -28.28 12.09 -4.09
N LEU A 669 -29.35 11.83 -4.84
CA LEU A 669 -29.30 10.93 -6.00
C LEU A 669 -28.40 11.49 -7.11
N ALA A 670 -28.45 12.80 -7.37
CA ALA A 670 -27.55 13.45 -8.31
C ALA A 670 -26.08 13.31 -7.88
N ASP A 671 -25.79 13.39 -6.58
CA ASP A 671 -24.44 13.12 -6.05
C ASP A 671 -24.01 11.66 -6.28
N ALA A 672 -24.86 10.68 -6.01
CA ALA A 672 -24.55 9.27 -6.27
C ALA A 672 -24.37 8.97 -7.75
N MET A 673 -25.14 9.62 -8.64
CA MET A 673 -24.95 9.50 -10.09
C MET A 673 -23.63 10.13 -10.55
N THR A 674 -23.25 11.27 -9.98
CA THR A 674 -21.98 11.93 -10.27
C THR A 674 -20.81 11.06 -9.80
N GLU A 675 -20.92 10.51 -8.60
CA GLU A 675 -19.96 9.56 -8.04
C GLU A 675 -19.82 8.32 -8.94
N HIS A 676 -20.94 7.74 -9.33
CA HIS A 676 -20.95 6.58 -10.22
C HIS A 676 -20.28 6.90 -11.55
N ARG A 677 -20.59 8.03 -12.19
CA ARG A 677 -19.98 8.44 -13.45
C ARG A 677 -18.47 8.65 -13.31
N ARG A 678 -18.03 9.28 -12.22
CA ARG A 678 -16.60 9.45 -11.90
C ARG A 678 -15.90 8.09 -11.77
N MET A 679 -16.52 7.16 -11.03
CA MET A 679 -16.01 5.81 -10.87
C MET A 679 -15.92 5.08 -12.22
N LEU A 680 -16.91 5.21 -13.12
CA LEU A 680 -16.84 4.60 -14.44
C LEU A 680 -15.68 5.12 -15.30
N VAL A 681 -15.38 6.43 -15.24
CA VAL A 681 -14.20 7.00 -15.93
C VAL A 681 -12.92 6.39 -15.37
N LEU A 682 -12.81 6.32 -14.04
CA LEU A 682 -11.67 5.75 -13.36
C LEU A 682 -11.46 4.26 -13.70
N LEU A 683 -12.52 3.46 -13.73
CA LEU A 683 -12.45 2.02 -14.05
C LEU A 683 -11.74 1.73 -15.38
N SER A 684 -11.85 2.63 -16.36
CA SER A 684 -11.21 2.50 -17.67
C SER A 684 -9.68 2.65 -17.63
N SER A 685 -9.16 3.27 -16.57
CA SER A 685 -7.73 3.57 -16.40
C SER A 685 -6.99 2.61 -15.46
N LEU A 686 -7.73 1.81 -14.67
CA LEU A 686 -7.15 0.86 -13.70
C LEU A 686 -6.86 -0.49 -14.35
N ASN A 687 -5.68 -1.06 -14.10
CA ASN A 687 -5.29 -2.37 -14.65
C ASN A 687 -6.22 -3.50 -14.14
N GLU A 688 -6.66 -3.38 -12.91
CA GLU A 688 -7.49 -4.36 -12.19
C GLU A 688 -8.92 -4.45 -12.74
N THR A 689 -9.42 -3.40 -13.42
CA THR A 689 -10.81 -3.33 -13.88
C THR A 689 -10.96 -3.10 -15.39
N SER A 690 -9.95 -2.57 -16.07
CA SER A 690 -10.02 -2.18 -17.49
C SER A 690 -10.36 -3.33 -18.44
N HIS A 691 -10.08 -4.58 -18.06
CA HIS A 691 -10.37 -5.79 -18.83
C HIS A 691 -11.78 -6.37 -18.59
N ILE A 692 -12.56 -5.76 -17.68
CA ILE A 692 -13.90 -6.22 -17.30
C ILE A 692 -14.95 -5.40 -18.06
N GLU A 693 -15.71 -6.06 -18.93
CA GLU A 693 -16.72 -5.43 -19.77
C GLU A 693 -18.06 -5.22 -19.05
N PHE A 694 -18.87 -4.26 -19.50
CA PHE A 694 -20.25 -4.08 -19.03
C PHE A 694 -21.21 -5.05 -19.74
N SER A 695 -21.06 -6.34 -19.45
CA SER A 695 -21.81 -7.44 -20.08
C SER A 695 -21.88 -8.66 -19.17
N ARG A 696 -22.70 -9.66 -19.54
CA ARG A 696 -22.77 -10.95 -18.85
C ARG A 696 -21.42 -11.68 -18.84
N THR A 697 -20.62 -11.58 -19.91
CA THR A 697 -19.25 -12.14 -19.94
C THR A 697 -18.31 -11.40 -18.99
N GLY A 698 -18.47 -10.08 -18.87
CA GLY A 698 -17.76 -9.28 -17.88
C GLY A 698 -18.10 -9.64 -16.44
N LEU A 699 -19.34 -10.07 -16.14
CA LEU A 699 -19.73 -10.52 -14.81
C LEU A 699 -18.93 -11.75 -14.34
N ALA A 700 -18.65 -12.70 -15.23
CA ALA A 700 -17.83 -13.86 -14.91
C ALA A 700 -16.37 -13.45 -14.60
N ARG A 701 -15.81 -12.50 -15.37
CA ARG A 701 -14.49 -11.93 -15.10
C ARG A 701 -14.47 -11.16 -13.77
N LEU A 702 -15.52 -10.42 -13.47
CA LEU A 702 -15.70 -9.72 -12.20
C LEU A 702 -15.70 -10.69 -11.02
N GLU A 703 -16.46 -11.78 -11.13
CA GLU A 703 -16.50 -12.81 -10.08
C GLU A 703 -15.15 -13.49 -9.89
N ALA A 704 -14.46 -13.84 -10.98
CA ALA A 704 -13.11 -14.39 -10.94
C ALA A 704 -12.12 -13.41 -10.28
N ALA A 705 -12.17 -12.13 -10.65
CA ALA A 705 -11.33 -11.10 -10.07
C ALA A 705 -11.58 -10.92 -8.57
N ILE A 706 -12.84 -11.00 -8.12
CA ILE A 706 -13.17 -10.97 -6.68
C ILE A 706 -12.62 -12.22 -5.98
N LYS A 707 -12.76 -13.40 -6.60
CA LYS A 707 -12.28 -14.66 -6.03
C LYS A 707 -10.76 -14.70 -5.88
N ASN A 708 -10.05 -14.14 -6.86
CA ASN A 708 -8.60 -14.09 -6.89
C ASN A 708 -8.04 -13.04 -5.93
N ASN A 709 -8.63 -11.84 -5.90
CA ASN A 709 -8.06 -10.70 -5.18
C ASN A 709 -8.54 -10.59 -3.72
N PHE A 710 -9.66 -11.22 -3.37
CA PHE A 710 -10.26 -11.13 -2.04
C PHE A 710 -10.45 -12.51 -1.42
N ARG A 711 -10.29 -12.59 -0.10
CA ARG A 711 -10.49 -13.83 0.68
C ARG A 711 -11.67 -13.61 1.65
N PRO A 712 -12.58 -14.60 1.82
CA PRO A 712 -13.82 -14.48 2.61
C PRO A 712 -13.66 -13.98 4.04
N ASN A 713 -12.58 -14.41 4.70
CA ASN A 713 -12.34 -14.18 6.13
C ASN A 713 -11.33 -13.05 6.39
N ILE A 714 -10.90 -12.34 5.33
CA ILE A 714 -9.91 -11.28 5.42
C ILE A 714 -10.57 -9.98 4.95
N PRO A 715 -10.73 -8.98 5.83
CA PRO A 715 -11.24 -7.70 5.40
C PRO A 715 -10.26 -7.09 4.39
N PRO A 716 -10.77 -6.44 3.33
CA PRO A 716 -9.92 -5.78 2.35
C PRO A 716 -8.97 -4.76 2.99
N THR A 717 -7.77 -4.60 2.41
CA THR A 717 -6.90 -3.45 2.70
C THR A 717 -7.60 -2.15 2.31
N ALA A 718 -7.06 -0.98 2.69
CA ALA A 718 -7.63 0.31 2.27
C ALA A 718 -7.80 0.40 0.74
N ASP A 719 -6.82 -0.09 -0.02
CA ASP A 719 -6.89 -0.16 -1.48
C ASP A 719 -7.81 -1.29 -1.97
N GLY A 720 -7.87 -2.40 -1.23
CA GLY A 720 -8.86 -3.45 -1.47
C GLY A 720 -10.31 -2.95 -1.36
N TRP A 721 -10.63 -2.12 -0.37
CA TRP A 721 -11.95 -1.49 -0.24
C TRP A 721 -12.25 -0.55 -1.42
N LYS A 722 -11.26 0.23 -1.88
CA LYS A 722 -11.39 1.06 -3.10
C LYS A 722 -11.73 0.19 -4.32
N LEU A 723 -11.04 -0.95 -4.46
CA LEU A 723 -11.25 -1.87 -5.57
C LEU A 723 -12.62 -2.57 -5.47
N LEU A 724 -13.08 -2.97 -4.28
CA LEU A 724 -14.45 -3.51 -4.12
C LEU A 724 -15.52 -2.48 -4.47
N ARG A 725 -15.34 -1.21 -4.08
CA ARG A 725 -16.25 -0.13 -4.46
C ARG A 725 -16.28 0.07 -5.98
N CYS A 726 -15.12 -0.01 -6.63
CA CYS A 726 -14.99 -0.02 -8.09
C CYS A 726 -15.80 -1.16 -8.73
N TYR A 727 -15.62 -2.40 -8.24
CA TYR A 727 -16.40 -3.56 -8.67
C TYR A 727 -17.92 -3.39 -8.41
N GLY A 728 -18.30 -2.77 -7.30
CA GLY A 728 -19.68 -2.40 -6.98
C GLY A 728 -20.31 -1.47 -8.01
N HIS A 729 -19.59 -0.42 -8.43
CA HIS A 729 -20.04 0.45 -9.50
C HIS A 729 -20.02 -0.23 -10.88
N LEU A 730 -19.13 -1.19 -11.11
CA LEU A 730 -19.14 -1.99 -12.33
C LEU A 730 -20.44 -2.83 -12.41
N LEU A 731 -20.81 -3.52 -11.33
CA LEU A 731 -22.08 -4.23 -11.25
C LEU A 731 -23.27 -3.28 -11.41
N ALA A 732 -23.26 -2.11 -10.75
CA ALA A 732 -24.30 -1.11 -10.93
C ALA A 732 -24.44 -0.68 -12.40
N GLY A 733 -23.32 -0.52 -13.12
CA GLY A 733 -23.30 -0.21 -14.55
C GLY A 733 -23.91 -1.31 -15.42
N ILE A 734 -23.62 -2.59 -15.13
CA ILE A 734 -24.24 -3.74 -15.78
C ILE A 734 -25.76 -3.72 -15.55
N LEU A 735 -26.20 -3.56 -14.30
CA LEU A 735 -27.62 -3.54 -13.96
C LEU A 735 -28.37 -2.34 -14.60
N ALA A 736 -27.73 -1.17 -14.66
CA ALA A 736 -28.29 0.00 -15.35
C ALA A 736 -28.45 -0.25 -16.86
N LYS A 737 -27.46 -0.90 -17.49
CA LYS A 737 -27.47 -1.19 -18.93
C LYS A 737 -28.53 -2.25 -19.29
N ASP A 738 -28.50 -3.39 -18.61
CA ASP A 738 -29.24 -4.60 -18.99
C ASP A 738 -30.67 -4.64 -18.43
N PHE A 739 -30.87 -4.02 -17.27
CA PHE A 739 -32.15 -4.02 -16.56
C PHE A 739 -32.77 -2.64 -16.37
N LYS A 740 -32.13 -1.56 -16.85
CA LYS A 740 -32.59 -0.17 -16.65
C LYS A 740 -32.77 0.17 -15.16
N ALA A 741 -31.88 -0.38 -14.33
CA ALA A 741 -31.84 -0.07 -12.90
C ALA A 741 -31.54 1.42 -12.69
N ALA A 742 -32.25 2.06 -11.76
CA ALA A 742 -32.03 3.46 -11.39
C ALA A 742 -31.78 3.59 -9.88
N TRP A 743 -30.85 4.46 -9.46
CA TRP A 743 -30.60 4.73 -8.05
C TRP A 743 -31.87 5.17 -7.31
N TYR A 744 -32.11 4.60 -6.13
CA TYR A 744 -33.34 4.79 -5.35
C TYR A 744 -33.08 5.39 -3.97
N ASN A 745 -32.30 4.68 -3.14
CA ASN A 745 -31.86 5.19 -1.84
C ASN A 745 -30.35 5.02 -1.73
N VAL A 746 -29.66 6.11 -1.44
CA VAL A 746 -28.20 6.27 -1.36
C VAL A 746 -27.80 7.00 -0.07
N ASP A 747 -28.67 6.93 0.93
CA ASP A 747 -28.41 7.44 2.27
C ASP A 747 -27.60 6.41 3.06
N GLY A 748 -26.80 6.88 4.02
CA GLY A 748 -25.91 6.02 4.80
C GLY A 748 -24.68 5.53 4.03
N GLU A 749 -24.17 4.37 4.43
CA GLU A 749 -22.98 3.75 3.86
C GLU A 749 -23.23 3.18 2.46
N ASP A 750 -22.18 3.17 1.63
CA ASP A 750 -22.28 2.82 0.20
C ASP A 750 -22.74 1.37 -0.06
N GLY A 751 -22.42 0.44 0.84
CA GLY A 751 -22.92 -0.93 0.82
C GLY A 751 -24.44 -1.02 0.94
N GLY A 752 -25.08 -0.02 1.55
CA GLY A 752 -26.54 0.08 1.68
C GLY A 752 -27.23 0.76 0.50
N TRP A 753 -26.50 1.24 -0.50
CA TRP A 753 -27.09 1.92 -1.64
C TRP A 753 -27.90 0.96 -2.51
N SER A 754 -29.10 1.40 -2.88
CA SER A 754 -30.07 0.61 -3.61
C SER A 754 -30.41 1.23 -4.96
N MET A 755 -30.63 0.35 -5.94
CA MET A 755 -31.25 0.68 -7.22
C MET A 755 -32.60 -0.02 -7.33
N GLN A 756 -33.53 0.59 -8.04
CA GLN A 756 -34.83 0.03 -8.36
C GLN A 756 -34.87 -0.38 -9.84
N LEU A 757 -35.34 -1.60 -10.10
CA LEU A 757 -35.61 -2.13 -11.44
C LEU A 757 -37.00 -1.67 -11.91
N PRO A 758 -37.29 -1.66 -13.23
CA PRO A 758 -38.60 -1.24 -13.76
C PRO A 758 -39.79 -1.97 -13.14
N TRP A 759 -39.63 -3.25 -12.80
CA TRP A 759 -40.65 -4.08 -12.14
C TRP A 759 -40.62 -4.01 -10.61
N LYS A 760 -40.08 -2.92 -10.04
CA LYS A 760 -40.09 -2.57 -8.61
C LYS A 760 -39.28 -3.47 -7.67
N THR A 761 -38.50 -4.40 -8.21
CA THR A 761 -37.47 -5.12 -7.44
C THR A 761 -36.32 -4.17 -7.08
N PHE A 762 -35.81 -4.28 -5.85
CA PHE A 762 -34.68 -3.49 -5.35
C PHE A 762 -33.41 -4.34 -5.32
N VAL A 763 -32.29 -3.74 -5.71
CA VAL A 763 -30.97 -4.38 -5.78
C VAL A 763 -29.93 -3.50 -5.10
N PHE A 764 -28.93 -4.13 -4.48
CA PHE A 764 -27.86 -3.45 -3.74
C PHE A 764 -26.51 -3.80 -4.37
N PRO A 765 -26.09 -3.11 -5.45
CA PRO A 765 -24.95 -3.56 -6.25
C PRO A 765 -23.63 -3.58 -5.46
N LEU A 766 -23.33 -2.53 -4.70
CA LEU A 766 -22.10 -2.46 -3.89
C LEU A 766 -22.14 -3.50 -2.76
N GLY A 767 -23.25 -3.56 -2.03
CA GLY A 767 -23.46 -4.56 -0.97
C GLY A 767 -23.38 -6.00 -1.49
N LYS A 768 -23.86 -6.29 -2.71
CA LYS A 768 -23.77 -7.62 -3.32
C LYS A 768 -22.32 -7.99 -3.62
N ILE A 769 -21.51 -7.05 -4.12
CA ILE A 769 -20.08 -7.28 -4.34
C ILE A 769 -19.34 -7.51 -3.02
N TYR A 770 -19.65 -6.73 -1.98
CA TYR A 770 -19.05 -6.92 -0.66
C TYR A 770 -19.40 -8.31 -0.09
N LYS A 771 -20.65 -8.74 -0.27
CA LYS A 771 -21.11 -10.07 0.13
C LYS A 771 -20.45 -11.19 -0.69
N THR A 772 -20.26 -11.02 -1.99
CA THR A 772 -19.52 -12.00 -2.82
C THR A 772 -18.06 -12.10 -2.39
N ALA A 773 -17.42 -10.99 -2.03
CA ALA A 773 -16.06 -11.00 -1.51
C ALA A 773 -15.96 -11.76 -0.18
N SER A 774 -16.90 -11.54 0.74
CA SER A 774 -16.88 -12.13 2.09
C SER A 774 -17.49 -13.53 2.20
N MET A 775 -18.47 -13.90 1.37
CA MET A 775 -19.21 -15.17 1.50
C MET A 775 -19.04 -16.11 0.31
N ARG A 776 -18.30 -15.70 -0.74
CA ARG A 776 -18.22 -16.42 -2.03
C ARG A 776 -19.57 -16.66 -2.70
N ASP A 777 -20.52 -15.76 -2.47
CA ASP A 777 -21.81 -15.74 -3.17
C ASP A 777 -21.60 -15.72 -4.70
N ASP A 778 -22.29 -16.61 -5.41
CA ASP A 778 -22.27 -16.70 -6.88
C ASP A 778 -22.97 -15.46 -7.50
N LEU A 779 -22.23 -14.70 -8.32
CA LEU A 779 -22.75 -13.51 -9.01
C LEU A 779 -23.52 -13.91 -10.27
N GLY A 780 -23.09 -14.96 -10.97
CA GLY A 780 -23.80 -15.53 -12.10
C GLY A 780 -25.21 -15.96 -11.72
N ALA A 781 -25.36 -16.76 -10.66
CA ALA A 781 -26.65 -17.21 -10.15
C ALA A 781 -27.54 -16.03 -9.72
N TYR A 782 -26.95 -15.01 -9.10
CA TYR A 782 -27.66 -13.77 -8.76
C TYR A 782 -28.20 -13.05 -10.00
N TYR A 783 -27.40 -12.95 -11.06
CA TYR A 783 -27.82 -12.34 -12.31
C TYR A 783 -28.92 -13.15 -13.02
N GLU A 784 -28.80 -14.48 -13.08
CA GLU A 784 -29.85 -15.34 -13.65
C GLU A 784 -31.18 -15.21 -12.90
N ALA A 785 -31.14 -15.08 -11.57
CA ALA A 785 -32.34 -14.83 -10.78
C ALA A 785 -33.04 -13.51 -11.21
N LEU A 786 -32.27 -12.45 -11.49
CA LEU A 786 -32.82 -11.19 -11.99
C LEU A 786 -33.37 -11.31 -13.43
N VAL A 787 -32.72 -12.11 -14.30
CA VAL A 787 -33.23 -12.40 -15.65
C VAL A 787 -34.55 -13.17 -15.57
N SER A 788 -34.62 -14.19 -14.71
CA SER A 788 -35.86 -14.95 -14.49
C SER A 788 -36.97 -14.08 -13.92
N ASP A 789 -36.65 -13.16 -12.99
CA ASP A 789 -37.62 -12.22 -12.42
C ASP A 789 -38.16 -11.27 -13.48
N LYS A 790 -37.28 -10.75 -14.35
CA LYS A 790 -37.64 -9.94 -15.52
C LYS A 790 -38.59 -10.70 -16.45
N LEU A 791 -38.25 -11.93 -16.84
CA LEU A 791 -39.06 -12.74 -17.76
C LEU A 791 -40.44 -13.06 -17.16
N ARG A 792 -40.49 -13.42 -15.88
CA ARG A 792 -41.74 -13.72 -15.17
C ARG A 792 -42.67 -12.51 -15.11
N LEU A 793 -42.13 -11.32 -14.86
CA LEU A 793 -42.89 -10.09 -14.68
C LEU A 793 -43.13 -9.32 -16.00
N GLN A 794 -42.53 -9.74 -17.10
CA GLN A 794 -42.68 -9.14 -18.44
C GLN A 794 -43.38 -10.05 -19.48
N GLY A 795 -43.86 -11.25 -19.12
CA GLY A 795 -44.60 -12.14 -20.03
C GLY A 795 -46.12 -12.21 -19.76
N PRO A 796 -46.94 -12.50 -20.79
CA PRO A 796 -47.24 -11.67 -21.95
C PRO A 796 -48.40 -10.69 -21.64
N THR A 797 -48.12 -9.39 -21.64
CA THR A 797 -49.16 -8.40 -21.98
C THR A 797 -49.17 -8.28 -23.49
N GLY A 798 -50.09 -8.98 -24.15
CA GLY A 798 -50.23 -9.00 -25.59
C GLY A 798 -51.44 -9.81 -26.08
N SER A 799 -52.63 -9.38 -25.68
CA SER A 799 -53.81 -9.25 -26.56
C SER A 799 -54.77 -8.25 -25.96
#